data_AF-A0A7C8J4I6-F1
#
_entry.id   AF-A0A7C8J4I6-F1
#
_cell.length_a   1.000
_cell.length_b   1.000
_cell.length_c   1.000
_cell.angle_alpha   90.00
_cell.angle_beta   90.00
_cell.angle_gamma   90.00
#
_symmetry.space_group_name_H-M   'P 1'
#
loop_
_entity.id
_entity.type
_entity.pdbx_description
1 polymer ?
#
loop_
_entity_poly.entity_id
_entity_poly.type
_entity_poly.pdbx_seq_one_letter_code
_entity_poly.pdbx_strand_id
1 'polypeptide(L)'
;MHVARFGGRIDNSRSSGARPEPAAGSNEIRGDLSVLTAATSILNPGFVEAGSIQSAESRGTNTRDVSGNFRDSLKSLCDAIKLIAAVIPVPVYLMIDALDECIDRREQCFLECLKSLVDKSGVNGENSRTAGSNNTGVKSENLKLVISARDSVDIVGELVDSKGKIENQDAEDVLRNHGIKIVDITPEKNSSDLKDYLRHAVGEVFTRRIDRKKYEAYYDSQLSRIVKIIHEKANGDFTLARLIIANLQQPSKETLEKRIKRLPSAIGDIYRASLESLTADEQEFVVAALKWVVWGVSGLSILEISDHYKEIYKDSGHSDSKPSQDVGESGTESVLEPNYASPYDNPEVKDTIYHTENAGRDFFKYDRNTGVVNVDISIREWIQQDISDSDPLVEDSRGFNKFRDNRGNTVFQFTLAPSFVRYGDTLSQLFDKKEAQMSIVLDIFRTLSNEEFQNKYIPWRPDWVEDTEVVFQDRKTPLRYEIEHWHDHILALQEWWTEDSVNSSWWAELLNQISIFTRLENWYRWNIQRIYLHTDEATLVSKDLSIRVPTSKRKPLEFLLRVFEEPIYYACKVGLYLLVDALAHQAKNLVQPSGHEREDSKMVRSRRVEAIRTVRVQALIRDIITKRPGWAPLGVPNPLCVHVESGLFIWLKHHIALRRFVKDMGGEETLERLGRPDSGASPKLLSVIFEQLTKNAFGLDNQGIISLVQEAAHLQSSQSAHEILCSREDILGRSPLCLASLNPLIIERLLKYGANINGSSILGLGHKISPLKSILEEAVHSDPKMIKLRLLKSAEILILGGADLKLGLRGTGENYNMPSSSCVLK
;
A
#
# COMPACT_ATOMS: atom_id res chain seq x y z
N MET A 1 -8.63 -25.51 -9.52
CA MET A 1 -9.82 -26.22 -8.98
C MET A 1 -9.61 -27.72 -9.17
N HIS A 2 -9.04 -28.40 -8.17
CA HIS A 2 -8.90 -29.86 -8.14
C HIS A 2 -9.66 -30.40 -6.92
N VAL A 3 -10.69 -31.20 -7.16
CA VAL A 3 -11.45 -31.88 -6.10
C VAL A 3 -10.72 -33.16 -5.75
N ALA A 4 -10.02 -33.19 -4.61
CA ALA A 4 -9.50 -34.43 -4.03
C ALA A 4 -10.60 -35.08 -3.19
N ARG A 5 -11.06 -36.28 -3.59
CA ARG A 5 -11.92 -37.15 -2.77
C ARG A 5 -11.04 -37.85 -1.74
N PHE A 6 -11.12 -37.43 -0.48
CA PHE A 6 -10.59 -38.22 0.63
C PHE A 6 -11.53 -39.41 0.91
N GLY A 7 -11.10 -40.61 0.50
CA GLY A 7 -11.78 -41.87 0.82
C GLY A 7 -11.23 -42.48 2.10
N GLY A 8 -11.77 -42.08 3.26
CA GLY A 8 -11.53 -42.74 4.54
C GLY A 8 -12.59 -43.82 4.78
N ARG A 9 -12.15 -45.08 4.90
CA ARG A 9 -12.98 -46.25 5.21
C ARG A 9 -13.29 -46.23 6.71
N ILE A 10 -14.51 -45.85 7.09
CA ILE A 10 -15.00 -45.91 8.49
C ILE A 10 -15.74 -47.23 8.68
N ASP A 11 -15.29 -48.03 9.63
CA ASP A 11 -15.92 -49.28 10.04
C ASP A 11 -17.31 -49.03 10.65
N ASN A 12 -18.30 -49.71 10.08
CA ASN A 12 -19.70 -49.67 10.51
C ASN A 12 -19.88 -50.48 11.80
N SER A 13 -20.04 -49.80 12.93
CA SER A 13 -20.75 -50.34 14.09
C SER A 13 -22.08 -49.60 14.29
N ARG A 14 -23.15 -50.39 14.43
CA ARG A 14 -24.56 -49.99 14.39
C ARG A 14 -24.91 -48.98 15.49
N SER A 15 -25.43 -47.82 15.10
CA SER A 15 -26.51 -47.15 15.84
C SER A 15 -27.44 -46.45 14.85
N SER A 16 -28.74 -46.65 15.04
CA SER A 16 -29.82 -46.12 14.21
C SER A 16 -30.02 -44.64 14.51
N GLY A 17 -29.45 -43.78 13.66
CA GLY A 17 -29.76 -42.35 13.57
C GLY A 17 -30.01 -41.98 12.11
N ALA A 18 -31.01 -41.13 11.87
CA ALA A 18 -31.50 -40.76 10.54
C ALA A 18 -30.38 -40.40 9.55
N ARG A 19 -30.52 -40.86 8.29
CA ARG A 19 -29.64 -40.48 7.18
C ARG A 19 -29.66 -38.95 7.02
N PRO A 20 -28.50 -38.26 6.97
CA PRO A 20 -28.48 -36.87 6.52
C PRO A 20 -28.90 -36.81 5.05
N GLU A 21 -29.75 -35.85 4.71
CA GLU A 21 -30.10 -35.55 3.32
C GLU A 21 -28.83 -35.21 2.51
N PRO A 22 -28.79 -35.56 1.21
CA PRO A 22 -27.64 -35.27 0.38
C PRO A 22 -27.43 -33.75 0.29
N ALA A 23 -26.22 -33.29 0.64
CA ALA A 23 -25.83 -31.90 0.52
C ALA A 23 -26.02 -31.43 -0.94
N ALA A 24 -26.72 -30.32 -1.12
CA ALA A 24 -26.93 -29.71 -2.43
C ALA A 24 -25.58 -29.47 -3.12
N GLY A 25 -25.45 -29.91 -4.37
CA GLY A 25 -24.21 -29.79 -5.13
C GLY A 25 -23.90 -28.32 -5.49
N SER A 26 -22.64 -27.97 -5.71
CA SER A 26 -22.28 -26.58 -6.09
C SER A 26 -22.99 -26.07 -7.35
N ASN A 27 -23.38 -26.99 -8.25
CA ASN A 27 -24.16 -26.70 -9.45
C ASN A 27 -25.61 -26.30 -9.14
N GLU A 28 -26.20 -26.82 -8.06
CA GLU A 28 -27.56 -26.47 -7.64
C GLU A 28 -27.59 -25.06 -7.05
N ILE A 29 -26.57 -24.69 -6.27
CA ILE A 29 -26.41 -23.33 -5.73
C ILE A 29 -26.17 -22.31 -6.85
N ARG A 30 -25.36 -22.66 -7.86
CA ARG A 30 -25.16 -21.82 -9.05
C ARG A 30 -26.43 -21.64 -9.89
N GLY A 31 -27.37 -22.58 -9.80
CA GLY A 31 -28.68 -22.50 -10.45
C GLY A 31 -29.76 -21.82 -9.60
N ASP A 32 -29.52 -21.63 -8.30
CA ASP A 32 -30.47 -21.01 -7.39
C ASP A 32 -30.43 -19.48 -7.52
N LEU A 33 -31.27 -18.98 -8.42
CA LEU A 33 -31.42 -17.55 -8.67
C LEU A 33 -31.79 -16.76 -7.41
N SER A 34 -32.48 -17.38 -6.43
CA SER A 34 -32.86 -16.71 -5.20
C SER A 34 -31.64 -16.43 -4.30
N VAL A 35 -30.74 -17.42 -4.16
CA VAL A 35 -29.49 -17.30 -3.41
C VAL A 35 -28.55 -16.29 -4.08
N LEU A 36 -28.42 -16.36 -5.41
CA LEU A 36 -27.62 -15.41 -6.17
C LEU A 36 -28.16 -13.98 -6.05
N THR A 37 -29.46 -13.78 -6.21
CA THR A 37 -30.08 -12.45 -6.07
C THR A 37 -29.89 -11.89 -4.67
N ALA A 38 -30.06 -12.73 -3.64
CA ALA A 38 -29.84 -12.33 -2.24
C ALA A 38 -28.37 -11.95 -2.01
N ALA A 39 -27.41 -12.78 -2.43
CA ALA A 39 -25.98 -12.49 -2.31
C ALA A 39 -25.57 -11.22 -3.08
N THR A 40 -26.08 -11.03 -4.31
CA THR A 40 -25.87 -9.81 -5.10
C THR A 40 -26.47 -8.59 -4.42
N SER A 41 -27.65 -8.71 -3.79
CA SER A 41 -28.24 -7.59 -3.03
C SER A 41 -27.44 -7.21 -1.79
N ILE A 42 -26.77 -8.17 -1.14
CA ILE A 42 -25.88 -7.91 0.00
C ILE A 42 -24.60 -7.21 -0.48
N LEU A 43 -24.02 -7.67 -1.59
CA LEU A 43 -22.81 -7.09 -2.17
C LEU A 43 -23.06 -5.75 -2.86
N ASN A 44 -24.28 -5.53 -3.37
CA ASN A 44 -24.69 -4.35 -4.10
C ASN A 44 -26.12 -3.93 -3.72
N PRO A 45 -26.31 -3.30 -2.54
CA PRO A 45 -27.61 -2.92 -2.03
C PRO A 45 -28.39 -1.96 -2.95
N GLY A 46 -27.72 -1.26 -3.87
CA GLY A 46 -28.35 -0.36 -4.85
C GLY A 46 -28.83 -1.03 -6.15
N PHE A 47 -28.48 -2.30 -6.41
CA PHE A 47 -28.77 -2.94 -7.71
C PHE A 47 -30.25 -3.33 -7.88
N VAL A 48 -30.93 -3.71 -6.79
CA VAL A 48 -32.28 -4.29 -6.86
C VAL A 48 -33.38 -3.23 -6.89
N GLU A 49 -33.13 -2.02 -6.35
CA GLU A 49 -34.16 -0.96 -6.28
C GLU A 49 -34.47 -0.30 -7.65
N ALA A 50 -33.65 -0.49 -8.68
CA ALA A 50 -33.83 0.19 -9.98
C ALA A 50 -34.77 -0.54 -10.97
N GLY A 51 -35.13 -1.81 -10.73
CA GLY A 51 -35.71 -2.68 -11.78
C GLY A 51 -37.11 -3.25 -11.54
N SER A 52 -37.60 -3.37 -10.31
CA SER A 52 -38.88 -4.06 -10.06
C SER A 52 -39.68 -3.51 -8.88
N ILE A 53 -40.39 -2.41 -9.12
CA ILE A 53 -41.55 -2.05 -8.30
C ILE A 53 -42.76 -2.71 -8.96
N GLN A 54 -42.98 -4.01 -8.72
CA GLN A 54 -44.31 -4.63 -8.72
C GLN A 54 -44.23 -6.11 -8.28
N SER A 55 -44.97 -6.41 -7.21
CA SER A 55 -45.48 -7.71 -6.77
C SER A 55 -44.49 -8.84 -6.42
N ALA A 56 -43.96 -8.80 -5.20
CA ALA A 56 -43.75 -10.01 -4.39
C ALA A 56 -43.62 -9.63 -2.91
N GLU A 57 -44.75 -9.39 -2.24
CA GLU A 57 -44.83 -9.39 -0.78
C GLU A 57 -44.68 -10.83 -0.27
N SER A 58 -43.45 -11.36 -0.14
CA SER A 58 -43.22 -12.50 0.75
C SER A 58 -41.77 -12.63 1.19
N ARG A 59 -41.58 -12.61 2.51
CA ARG A 59 -40.35 -12.70 3.33
C ARG A 59 -39.60 -11.39 3.56
N GLY A 60 -40.06 -10.67 4.58
CA GLY A 60 -39.43 -9.48 5.14
C GLY A 60 -38.10 -9.76 5.82
N THR A 61 -37.01 -9.67 5.07
CA THR A 61 -35.68 -9.41 5.61
C THR A 61 -35.40 -7.92 5.45
N ASN A 62 -35.40 -7.16 6.55
CA ASN A 62 -35.01 -5.76 6.59
C ASN A 62 -33.50 -5.63 6.29
N THR A 63 -33.11 -5.67 5.03
CA THR A 63 -31.72 -5.50 4.56
C THR A 63 -31.29 -4.04 4.47
N ARG A 64 -32.17 -3.08 4.79
CA ARG A 64 -31.94 -1.63 4.63
C ARG A 64 -30.92 -1.00 5.58
N ASP A 65 -30.58 -1.65 6.71
CA ASP A 65 -29.61 -1.09 7.67
C ASP A 65 -28.14 -1.45 7.35
N VAL A 66 -27.88 -2.26 6.33
CA VAL A 66 -26.51 -2.51 5.83
C VAL A 66 -26.19 -1.49 4.74
N SER A 67 -26.26 -0.19 5.08
CA SER A 67 -26.04 0.90 4.12
C SER A 67 -24.55 1.26 3.93
N GLY A 68 -23.63 0.46 4.49
CA GLY A 68 -22.18 0.66 4.35
C GLY A 68 -21.64 -0.17 3.18
N ASN A 69 -20.74 0.40 2.40
CA ASN A 69 -20.04 -0.37 1.37
C ASN A 69 -19.12 -1.36 2.08
N PHE A 70 -19.17 -2.65 1.71
CA PHE A 70 -18.37 -3.69 2.39
C PHE A 70 -16.86 -3.45 2.29
N ARG A 71 -16.43 -2.56 1.38
CA ARG A 71 -15.05 -2.09 1.21
C ARG A 71 -14.61 -1.02 2.21
N ASP A 72 -15.52 -0.46 3.00
CA ASP A 72 -15.21 0.69 3.85
C ASP A 72 -14.41 0.32 5.11
N SER A 73 -14.59 -0.91 5.61
CA SER A 73 -13.85 -1.43 6.75
C SER A 73 -13.82 -2.95 6.76
N LEU A 74 -12.80 -3.53 7.42
CA LEU A 74 -12.71 -4.97 7.67
C LEU A 74 -13.94 -5.53 8.40
N LYS A 75 -14.54 -4.75 9.30
CA LYS A 75 -15.77 -5.12 10.01
C LYS A 75 -16.95 -5.22 9.05
N SER A 76 -17.12 -4.22 8.17
CA SER A 76 -18.17 -4.23 7.13
C SER A 76 -18.01 -5.42 6.18
N LEU A 77 -16.78 -5.77 5.81
CA LEU A 77 -16.48 -6.97 5.02
C LEU A 77 -16.89 -8.24 5.77
N CYS A 78 -16.53 -8.36 7.06
CA CYS A 78 -16.91 -9.51 7.87
C CYS A 78 -18.43 -9.65 8.00
N ASP A 79 -19.14 -8.55 8.20
CA ASP A 79 -20.60 -8.56 8.28
C ASP A 79 -21.25 -8.95 6.94
N ALA A 80 -20.71 -8.48 5.81
CA ALA A 80 -21.15 -8.92 4.49
C ALA A 80 -20.93 -10.43 4.28
N ILE A 81 -19.77 -10.97 4.69
CA ILE A 81 -19.48 -12.42 4.63
C ILE A 81 -20.49 -13.21 5.46
N LYS A 82 -20.81 -12.77 6.70
CA LYS A 82 -21.83 -13.41 7.54
C LYS A 82 -23.19 -13.46 6.85
N LEU A 83 -23.61 -12.34 6.25
CA LEU A 83 -24.89 -12.23 5.57
C LEU A 83 -24.95 -13.13 4.33
N ILE A 84 -23.87 -13.18 3.55
CA ILE A 84 -23.78 -14.07 2.38
C ILE A 84 -23.82 -15.53 2.83
N ALA A 85 -23.09 -15.90 3.89
CA ALA A 85 -23.09 -17.26 4.41
C ALA A 85 -24.46 -17.70 4.94
N ALA A 86 -25.28 -16.75 5.40
CA ALA A 86 -26.62 -17.00 5.89
C ALA A 86 -27.66 -17.29 4.79
N VAL A 87 -27.49 -16.69 3.61
CA VAL A 87 -28.41 -16.91 2.47
C VAL A 87 -28.07 -18.19 1.71
N ILE A 88 -26.86 -18.74 1.89
CA ILE A 88 -26.44 -19.99 1.28
C ILE A 88 -26.99 -21.16 2.13
N PRO A 89 -27.79 -22.08 1.54
CA PRO A 89 -28.47 -23.15 2.29
C PRO A 89 -27.54 -24.30 2.72
N VAL A 90 -26.25 -24.20 2.40
CA VAL A 90 -25.23 -25.20 2.75
C VAL A 90 -24.14 -24.57 3.63
N PRO A 91 -23.36 -25.37 4.37
CA PRO A 91 -22.22 -24.86 5.11
C PRO A 91 -21.21 -24.15 4.19
N VAL A 92 -20.85 -22.93 4.57
CA VAL A 92 -19.84 -22.11 3.88
C VAL A 92 -18.53 -22.21 4.64
N TYR A 93 -17.47 -22.57 3.95
CA TYR A 93 -16.12 -22.62 4.51
C TYR A 93 -15.34 -21.41 3.98
N LEU A 94 -14.94 -20.53 4.90
CA LEU A 94 -13.96 -19.49 4.63
C LEU A 94 -12.58 -20.03 4.97
N MET A 95 -11.70 -20.08 3.98
CA MET A 95 -10.32 -20.52 4.15
C MET A 95 -9.40 -19.32 4.04
N ILE A 96 -8.60 -19.08 5.07
CA ILE A 96 -7.55 -18.06 5.07
C ILE A 96 -6.23 -18.82 5.16
N ASP A 97 -5.50 -18.79 4.05
CA ASP A 97 -4.21 -19.46 3.93
C ASP A 97 -3.09 -18.48 4.27
N ALA A 98 -2.06 -18.96 4.99
CA ALA A 98 -0.88 -18.20 5.38
C ALA A 98 -1.20 -16.86 6.07
N LEU A 99 -1.99 -16.91 7.14
CA LEU A 99 -2.38 -15.72 7.90
C LEU A 99 -1.16 -14.92 8.40
N ASP A 100 -0.03 -15.57 8.64
CA ASP A 100 1.23 -14.96 9.03
C ASP A 100 1.80 -13.98 7.98
N GLU A 101 1.43 -14.11 6.70
CA GLU A 101 1.78 -13.17 5.62
C GLU A 101 0.96 -11.87 5.65
N CYS A 102 -0.13 -11.81 6.43
CA CYS A 102 -0.89 -10.58 6.60
C CYS A 102 -0.11 -9.63 7.52
N ILE A 103 0.59 -8.67 6.91
CA ILE A 103 1.51 -7.72 7.57
C ILE A 103 0.76 -6.83 8.58
N ASP A 104 -0.45 -6.39 8.21
CA ASP A 104 -1.30 -5.48 8.98
C ASP A 104 -2.25 -6.19 9.95
N ARG A 105 -2.18 -7.53 10.08
CA ARG A 105 -3.14 -8.33 10.87
C ARG A 105 -3.28 -7.85 12.32
N ARG A 106 -2.16 -7.46 12.94
CA ARG A 106 -2.12 -6.99 14.33
C ARG A 106 -2.64 -5.57 14.45
N GLU A 107 -2.28 -4.72 13.49
CA GLU A 107 -2.69 -3.32 13.46
C GLU A 107 -4.20 -3.20 13.27
N GLN A 108 -4.79 -4.07 12.45
CA GLN A 108 -6.23 -4.10 12.16
C GLN A 108 -7.04 -5.04 13.05
N CYS A 109 -6.42 -5.70 14.04
CA CYS A 109 -7.08 -6.70 14.90
C CYS A 109 -7.83 -7.76 14.05
N PHE A 110 -7.19 -8.26 12.99
CA PHE A 110 -7.83 -9.09 11.97
C PHE A 110 -8.38 -10.40 12.55
N LEU A 111 -7.62 -11.07 13.41
CA LEU A 111 -8.05 -12.29 14.08
C LEU A 111 -9.29 -12.10 14.95
N GLU A 112 -9.45 -10.94 15.61
CA GLU A 112 -10.66 -10.64 16.38
C GLU A 112 -11.88 -10.47 15.47
N CYS A 113 -11.70 -9.80 14.33
CA CYS A 113 -12.75 -9.66 13.32
C CYS A 113 -13.17 -11.03 12.78
N LEU A 114 -12.21 -11.90 12.49
CA LEU A 114 -12.46 -13.27 12.04
C LEU A 114 -13.13 -14.14 13.11
N LYS A 115 -12.72 -14.02 14.37
CA LYS A 115 -13.37 -14.70 15.50
C LYS A 115 -14.84 -14.29 15.61
N SER A 116 -15.12 -12.99 15.44
CA SER A 116 -16.49 -12.46 15.43
C SER A 116 -17.37 -13.03 14.31
N LEU A 117 -16.79 -13.58 13.23
CA LEU A 117 -17.53 -14.27 12.15
C LEU A 117 -18.25 -15.53 12.64
N VAL A 118 -17.65 -16.23 13.61
CA VAL A 118 -18.06 -17.57 14.04
C VAL A 118 -18.60 -17.56 15.49
N ASP A 119 -18.34 -16.49 16.25
CA ASP A 119 -18.81 -16.35 17.62
C ASP A 119 -20.34 -16.42 17.74
N LYS A 120 -20.81 -17.41 18.51
CA LYS A 120 -22.24 -17.61 18.83
C LYS A 120 -22.75 -16.69 19.95
N SER A 121 -21.84 -16.06 20.69
CA SER A 121 -22.12 -15.33 21.93
C SER A 121 -22.77 -13.96 21.71
N GLY A 122 -22.67 -13.37 20.51
CA GLY A 122 -23.22 -12.05 20.20
C GLY A 122 -24.75 -11.96 20.17
N VAL A 123 -25.48 -13.07 20.30
CA VAL A 123 -26.96 -13.08 20.23
C VAL A 123 -27.63 -13.01 21.62
N ASN A 124 -26.89 -13.28 22.70
CA ASN A 124 -27.44 -13.32 24.06
C ASN A 124 -26.85 -12.19 24.92
N GLY A 125 -27.42 -10.98 24.83
CA GLY A 125 -26.90 -9.78 25.50
C GLY A 125 -27.92 -8.67 25.73
N GLU A 126 -29.06 -9.04 26.32
CA GLU A 126 -29.91 -8.36 27.33
C GLU A 126 -30.07 -6.82 27.49
N ASN A 127 -29.34 -5.91 26.84
CA ASN A 127 -29.45 -4.46 27.15
C ASN A 127 -29.90 -3.53 26.02
N SER A 128 -30.16 -4.00 24.80
CA SER A 128 -30.73 -3.16 23.74
C SER A 128 -32.26 -3.29 23.69
N ARG A 129 -32.96 -2.64 24.63
CA ARG A 129 -34.41 -2.43 24.59
C ARG A 129 -34.80 -1.26 23.65
N THR A 130 -34.26 -1.23 22.44
CA THR A 130 -34.86 -0.41 21.36
C THR A 130 -35.97 -1.24 20.72
N ALA A 131 -37.18 -1.01 21.22
CA ALA A 131 -38.41 -1.62 20.70
C ALA A 131 -38.57 -1.28 19.21
N GLY A 132 -38.46 -2.28 18.33
CA GLY A 132 -38.85 -2.14 16.92
C GLY A 132 -38.08 -3.00 15.92
N SER A 133 -36.88 -3.50 16.23
CA SER A 133 -36.13 -4.33 15.28
C SER A 133 -36.42 -5.81 15.51
N ASN A 134 -37.25 -6.40 14.65
CA ASN A 134 -37.42 -7.84 14.57
C ASN A 134 -36.11 -8.46 14.10
N ASN A 135 -35.24 -8.82 15.06
CA ASN A 135 -34.04 -9.59 14.85
C ASN A 135 -34.39 -10.88 14.10
N THR A 136 -34.18 -10.88 12.79
CA THR A 136 -33.99 -12.12 12.03
C THR A 136 -32.75 -12.77 12.61
N GLY A 137 -32.96 -13.75 13.50
CA GLY A 137 -31.91 -14.60 14.08
C GLY A 137 -31.24 -15.41 12.98
N VAL A 138 -30.42 -14.74 12.18
CA VAL A 138 -29.54 -15.32 11.20
C VAL A 138 -28.53 -16.15 11.98
N LYS A 139 -28.75 -17.46 12.02
CA LYS A 139 -27.84 -18.38 12.69
C LYS A 139 -26.53 -18.40 11.90
N SER A 140 -25.48 -17.83 12.47
CA SER A 140 -24.09 -17.91 11.96
C SER A 140 -23.53 -19.33 11.90
N GLU A 141 -24.33 -20.36 12.22
CA GLU A 141 -23.90 -21.75 12.30
C GLU A 141 -23.44 -22.33 10.97
N ASN A 142 -23.88 -21.73 9.85
CA ASN A 142 -23.51 -22.13 8.49
C ASN A 142 -22.10 -21.71 8.08
N LEU A 143 -21.48 -20.72 8.74
CA LEU A 143 -20.12 -20.30 8.42
C LEU A 143 -19.10 -21.10 9.25
N LYS A 144 -18.10 -21.68 8.57
CA LYS A 144 -16.94 -22.34 9.17
C LYS A 144 -15.69 -21.60 8.72
N LEU A 145 -14.78 -21.35 9.64
CA LEU A 145 -13.51 -20.70 9.36
C LEU A 145 -12.38 -21.72 9.50
N VAL A 146 -11.49 -21.74 8.51
CA VAL A 146 -10.24 -22.51 8.54
C VAL A 146 -9.12 -21.52 8.30
N ILE A 147 -8.16 -21.49 9.22
CA ILE A 147 -6.98 -20.63 9.15
C ILE A 147 -5.76 -21.54 9.12
N SER A 148 -4.84 -21.29 8.20
CA SER A 148 -3.47 -21.79 8.30
C SER A 148 -2.55 -20.63 8.67
N ALA A 149 -1.58 -20.89 9.54
CA ALA A 149 -0.44 -20.02 9.73
C ALA A 149 0.72 -20.83 10.30
N ARG A 150 1.90 -20.23 10.29
CA ARG A 150 3.13 -20.79 10.86
C ARG A 150 3.16 -20.67 12.37
N ASP A 151 4.03 -21.47 12.98
CA ASP A 151 4.37 -21.43 14.41
C ASP A 151 5.18 -20.17 14.80
N SER A 152 5.71 -19.44 13.82
CA SER A 152 6.35 -18.13 14.04
C SER A 152 5.39 -17.05 14.57
N VAL A 153 4.08 -17.29 14.46
CA VAL A 153 3.04 -16.39 14.96
C VAL A 153 2.23 -17.08 16.04
N ASP A 154 2.12 -16.42 17.18
CA ASP A 154 1.28 -16.89 18.29
C ASP A 154 -0.21 -16.58 18.03
N ILE A 155 -0.82 -17.34 17.12
CA ILE A 155 -2.26 -17.23 16.82
C ILE A 155 -3.10 -17.47 18.08
N VAL A 156 -2.64 -18.39 18.94
CA VAL A 156 -3.33 -18.78 20.17
C VAL A 156 -3.37 -17.59 21.13
N GLY A 157 -2.23 -16.96 21.38
CA GLY A 157 -2.12 -15.73 22.15
C GLY A 157 -2.99 -14.61 21.57
N GLU A 158 -2.92 -14.36 20.26
CA GLU A 158 -3.73 -13.31 19.60
C GLU A 158 -5.25 -13.56 19.72
N LEU A 159 -5.71 -14.82 19.79
CA LEU A 159 -7.11 -15.18 19.97
C LEU A 159 -7.60 -15.12 21.44
N VAL A 160 -6.68 -15.25 22.41
CA VAL A 160 -6.95 -15.32 23.85
C VAL A 160 -6.77 -13.96 24.54
N ASP A 161 -5.75 -13.18 24.17
CA ASP A 161 -5.33 -11.93 24.85
C ASP A 161 -6.25 -10.72 24.65
N SER A 162 -7.30 -10.85 23.84
CA SER A 162 -8.15 -9.72 23.45
C SER A 162 -8.93 -9.08 24.61
N LYS A 163 -9.19 -9.77 25.74
CA LYS A 163 -10.04 -9.22 26.84
C LYS A 163 -9.69 -9.55 28.29
N GLY A 164 -8.64 -10.31 28.62
CA GLY A 164 -8.36 -10.56 30.04
C GLY A 164 -7.02 -11.21 30.32
N LYS A 165 -6.33 -10.70 31.35
CA LYS A 165 -5.20 -11.37 32.00
C LYS A 165 -5.68 -12.70 32.60
N ILE A 166 -5.66 -13.77 31.82
CA ILE A 166 -5.88 -15.12 32.33
C ILE A 166 -4.50 -15.68 32.70
N GLU A 167 -4.01 -15.28 33.87
CA GLU A 167 -2.85 -15.93 34.47
C GLU A 167 -3.31 -17.31 34.99
N ASN A 168 -2.87 -18.39 34.34
CA ASN A 168 -2.94 -19.81 34.76
C ASN A 168 -4.01 -20.75 34.15
N GLN A 169 -4.65 -20.47 33.01
CA GLN A 169 -5.36 -21.53 32.26
C GLN A 169 -4.56 -21.96 31.03
N ASP A 170 -4.54 -23.26 30.75
CA ASP A 170 -3.96 -23.82 29.53
C ASP A 170 -4.68 -23.21 28.32
N ALA A 171 -3.93 -22.55 27.44
CA ALA A 171 -4.49 -21.79 26.33
C ALA A 171 -5.29 -22.70 25.37
N GLU A 172 -4.94 -23.99 25.28
CA GLU A 172 -5.70 -24.97 24.52
C GLU A 172 -7.11 -25.20 25.07
N ASP A 173 -7.26 -25.23 26.40
CA ASP A 173 -8.57 -25.43 27.03
C ASP A 173 -9.48 -24.22 26.80
N VAL A 174 -8.90 -23.01 26.83
CA VAL A 174 -9.63 -21.78 26.48
C VAL A 174 -10.14 -21.85 25.04
N LEU A 175 -9.31 -22.29 24.08
CA LEU A 175 -9.70 -22.38 22.68
C LEU A 175 -10.76 -23.47 22.42
N ARG A 176 -10.64 -24.63 23.07
CA ARG A 176 -11.66 -25.70 22.98
C ARG A 176 -13.01 -25.21 23.51
N ASN A 177 -13.01 -24.43 24.59
CA ASN A 177 -14.23 -23.82 25.13
C ASN A 177 -14.87 -22.81 24.18
N HIS A 178 -14.09 -22.18 23.30
CA HIS A 178 -14.57 -21.32 22.22
C HIS A 178 -14.95 -22.10 20.94
N GLY A 179 -14.88 -23.43 20.95
CA GLY A 179 -15.19 -24.28 19.80
C GLY A 179 -14.13 -24.23 18.70
N ILE A 180 -12.94 -23.71 19.00
CA ILE A 180 -11.80 -23.65 18.08
C ILE A 180 -11.03 -24.96 18.18
N LYS A 181 -10.71 -25.55 17.03
CA LYS A 181 -9.90 -26.77 16.92
C LYS A 181 -8.59 -26.42 16.24
N ILE A 182 -7.48 -26.73 16.90
CA ILE A 182 -6.14 -26.62 16.33
C ILE A 182 -5.73 -27.96 15.73
N VAL A 183 -5.13 -27.92 14.55
CA VAL A 183 -4.52 -29.06 13.90
C VAL A 183 -3.06 -28.72 13.65
N ASP A 184 -2.17 -29.28 14.46
CA ASP A 184 -0.73 -29.06 14.26
C ASP A 184 -0.20 -29.98 13.16
N ILE A 185 0.51 -29.37 12.23
CA ILE A 185 1.17 -30.02 11.11
C ILE A 185 2.67 -29.97 11.40
N THR A 186 3.21 -31.00 12.07
CA THR A 186 4.64 -31.07 12.43
C THR A 186 5.34 -32.22 11.70
N PRO A 187 6.68 -32.17 11.53
CA PRO A 187 7.45 -33.26 10.94
C PRO A 187 7.16 -34.63 11.55
N GLU A 188 7.02 -34.69 12.87
CA GLU A 188 6.78 -35.92 13.63
C GLU A 188 5.37 -36.45 13.39
N LYS A 189 4.36 -35.57 13.46
CA LYS A 189 2.94 -35.93 13.27
C LYS A 189 2.68 -36.38 11.82
N ASN A 190 3.32 -35.75 10.86
CA ASN A 190 3.14 -36.03 9.42
C ASN A 190 4.00 -37.19 8.90
N SER A 191 4.94 -37.68 9.70
CA SER A 191 5.95 -38.65 9.25
C SER A 191 5.34 -39.92 8.62
N SER A 192 4.23 -40.41 9.19
CA SER A 192 3.53 -41.58 8.66
C SER A 192 2.84 -41.28 7.32
N ASP A 193 2.12 -40.16 7.24
CA ASP A 193 1.40 -39.75 6.05
C ASP A 193 2.35 -39.49 4.88
N LEU A 194 3.50 -38.86 5.17
CA LEU A 194 4.55 -38.63 4.19
C LEU A 194 5.09 -39.95 3.64
N LYS A 195 5.31 -40.94 4.51
CA LYS A 195 5.80 -42.26 4.09
C LYS A 195 4.81 -42.97 3.16
N ASP A 196 3.51 -42.89 3.44
CA ASP A 196 2.49 -43.51 2.60
C ASP A 196 2.29 -42.75 1.27
N TYR A 197 2.35 -41.42 1.30
CA TYR A 197 2.44 -40.59 0.09
C TYR A 197 3.63 -40.97 -0.78
N LEU A 198 4.82 -41.08 -0.19
CA LEU A 198 6.06 -41.44 -0.89
C LEU A 198 5.97 -42.84 -1.51
N ARG A 199 5.42 -43.82 -0.79
CA ARG A 199 5.20 -45.18 -1.35
C ARG A 199 4.35 -45.14 -2.59
N HIS A 200 3.28 -44.35 -2.60
CA HIS A 200 2.43 -44.18 -3.76
C HIS A 200 3.18 -43.46 -4.90
N ALA A 201 3.70 -42.26 -4.64
CA ALA A 201 4.27 -41.38 -5.65
C ALA A 201 5.58 -41.92 -6.25
N VAL A 202 6.49 -42.46 -5.43
CA VAL A 202 7.72 -43.13 -5.91
C VAL A 202 7.36 -44.41 -6.65
N GLY A 203 6.31 -45.13 -6.21
CA GLY A 203 5.78 -46.30 -6.89
C GLY A 203 5.39 -46.01 -8.35
N GLU A 204 4.76 -44.87 -8.63
CA GLU A 204 4.43 -44.45 -9.99
C GLU A 204 5.68 -44.23 -10.86
N VAL A 205 6.74 -43.64 -10.30
CA VAL A 205 8.02 -43.45 -11.00
C VAL A 205 8.65 -44.80 -11.36
N PHE A 206 8.57 -45.76 -10.44
CA PHE A 206 9.16 -47.09 -10.60
C PHE A 206 8.39 -48.00 -11.54
N THR A 207 7.06 -47.89 -11.56
CA THR A 207 6.20 -48.73 -12.42
C THR A 207 6.51 -48.53 -13.90
N ARG A 208 7.04 -47.36 -14.28
CA ARG A 208 7.51 -47.08 -15.65
C ARG A 208 8.86 -47.73 -16.00
N ARG A 209 9.64 -48.13 -15.00
CA ARG A 209 11.05 -48.55 -15.16
C ARG A 209 11.29 -50.02 -14.84
N ILE A 210 10.51 -50.58 -13.91
CA ILE A 210 10.62 -51.96 -13.47
C ILE A 210 9.25 -52.63 -13.65
N ASP A 211 9.23 -53.74 -14.39
CA ASP A 211 8.04 -54.57 -14.49
C ASP A 211 7.78 -55.25 -13.14
N ARG A 212 6.81 -54.72 -12.40
CA ARG A 212 6.41 -55.22 -11.08
C ARG A 212 6.00 -56.69 -11.13
N LYS A 213 5.37 -57.16 -12.22
CA LYS A 213 4.90 -58.55 -12.33
C LYS A 213 6.05 -59.54 -12.46
N LYS A 214 7.18 -59.11 -13.03
CA LYS A 214 8.34 -59.96 -13.29
C LYS A 214 9.38 -59.92 -12.16
N TYR A 215 9.50 -58.79 -11.46
CA TYR A 215 10.55 -58.57 -10.45
C TYR A 215 9.99 -57.99 -9.14
N GLU A 216 8.92 -58.56 -8.61
CA GLU A 216 8.19 -58.06 -7.44
C GLU A 216 9.10 -57.81 -6.22
N ALA A 217 9.88 -58.81 -5.79
CA ALA A 217 10.77 -58.68 -4.64
C ALA A 217 11.85 -57.58 -4.81
N TYR A 218 12.35 -57.39 -6.04
CA TYR A 218 13.32 -56.33 -6.34
C TYR A 218 12.65 -54.96 -6.38
N TYR A 219 11.44 -54.87 -6.95
CA TYR A 219 10.63 -53.66 -6.98
C TYR A 219 10.34 -53.16 -5.57
N ASP A 220 9.82 -54.02 -4.69
CA ASP A 220 9.44 -53.65 -3.32
C ASP A 220 10.66 -53.26 -2.47
N SER A 221 11.79 -53.93 -2.67
CA SER A 221 13.06 -53.61 -2.02
C SER A 221 13.59 -52.23 -2.44
N GLN A 222 13.59 -51.93 -3.75
CA GLN A 222 14.03 -50.62 -4.24
C GLN A 222 13.07 -49.50 -3.83
N LEU A 223 11.76 -49.73 -3.91
CA LEU A 223 10.75 -48.78 -3.46
C LEU A 223 10.95 -48.45 -1.98
N SER A 224 11.09 -49.46 -1.13
CA SER A 224 11.31 -49.26 0.31
C SER A 224 12.60 -48.51 0.60
N ARG A 225 13.69 -48.82 -0.10
CA ARG A 225 14.99 -48.13 0.04
C ARG A 225 14.87 -46.65 -0.29
N ILE A 226 14.23 -46.31 -1.40
CA ILE A 226 14.17 -44.93 -1.89
C ILE A 226 13.18 -44.11 -1.09
N VAL A 227 12.02 -44.69 -0.75
CA VAL A 227 11.07 -44.05 0.18
C VAL A 227 11.78 -43.70 1.48
N LYS A 228 12.61 -44.61 2.04
CA LYS A 228 13.39 -44.31 3.24
C LYS A 228 14.34 -43.12 3.04
N ILE A 229 15.11 -43.10 1.95
CA ILE A 229 16.05 -42.01 1.67
C ILE A 229 15.32 -40.66 1.49
N ILE A 230 14.23 -40.64 0.73
CA ILE A 230 13.46 -39.41 0.50
C ILE A 230 12.77 -38.96 1.78
N HIS A 231 12.22 -39.88 2.56
CA HIS A 231 11.58 -39.59 3.84
C HIS A 231 12.55 -38.95 4.84
N GLU A 232 13.76 -39.51 4.98
CA GLU A 232 14.83 -38.96 5.82
C GLU A 232 15.27 -37.55 5.35
N LYS A 233 15.34 -37.33 4.03
CA LYS A 233 15.72 -36.02 3.48
C LYS A 233 14.61 -34.98 3.54
N ALA A 234 13.37 -35.38 3.31
CA ALA A 234 12.22 -34.50 3.33
C ALA A 234 11.83 -34.10 4.76
N ASN A 235 12.14 -34.93 5.76
CA ASN A 235 11.90 -34.66 7.18
C ASN A 235 10.49 -34.09 7.47
N GLY A 236 9.46 -34.73 6.92
CA GLY A 236 8.06 -34.30 7.09
C GLY A 236 7.55 -33.24 6.10
N ASP A 237 8.42 -32.66 5.27
CA ASP A 237 8.05 -31.69 4.24
C ASP A 237 7.56 -32.36 2.95
N PHE A 238 6.25 -32.28 2.72
CA PHE A 238 5.62 -32.78 1.49
C PHE A 238 6.02 -32.01 0.24
N THR A 239 6.36 -30.72 0.36
CA THR A 239 6.80 -29.88 -0.76
C THR A 239 8.17 -30.33 -1.24
N LEU A 240 9.13 -30.49 -0.32
CA LEU A 240 10.45 -31.03 -0.63
C LEU A 240 10.36 -32.44 -1.23
N ALA A 241 9.54 -33.32 -0.62
CA ALA A 241 9.30 -34.65 -1.15
C ALA A 241 8.72 -34.63 -2.58
N ARG A 242 7.73 -33.78 -2.84
CA ARG A 242 7.11 -33.61 -4.16
C ARG A 242 8.11 -33.11 -5.19
N LEU A 243 8.94 -32.14 -4.84
CA LEU A 243 9.98 -31.60 -5.72
C LEU A 243 11.05 -32.66 -6.03
N ILE A 244 11.49 -33.42 -5.02
CA ILE A 244 12.39 -34.56 -5.21
C ILE A 244 11.78 -35.58 -6.20
N ILE A 245 10.50 -35.94 -6.03
CA ILE A 245 9.81 -36.87 -6.92
C ILE A 245 9.70 -36.31 -8.33
N ALA A 246 9.31 -35.04 -8.48
CA ALA A 246 9.20 -34.36 -9.77
C ALA A 246 10.56 -34.34 -10.48
N ASN A 247 11.64 -34.06 -9.76
CA ASN A 247 12.99 -34.18 -10.28
C ASN A 247 13.20 -35.62 -10.79
N LEU A 248 13.03 -36.65 -9.96
CA LEU A 248 13.22 -38.06 -10.35
C LEU A 248 12.39 -38.51 -11.56
N GLN A 249 11.23 -37.90 -11.80
CA GLN A 249 10.39 -38.15 -12.97
C GLN A 249 10.97 -37.57 -14.27
N GLN A 250 11.75 -36.50 -14.21
CA GLN A 250 12.37 -35.89 -15.38
C GLN A 250 13.36 -36.86 -16.07
N PRO A 251 13.41 -36.86 -17.42
CA PRO A 251 14.38 -37.65 -18.18
C PRO A 251 15.81 -37.18 -17.89
N SER A 252 16.74 -38.12 -17.72
CA SER A 252 18.14 -37.80 -17.43
C SER A 252 19.07 -38.83 -18.06
N LYS A 253 20.27 -38.37 -18.48
CA LYS A 253 21.37 -39.26 -18.91
C LYS A 253 22.03 -39.96 -17.72
N GLU A 254 21.80 -39.51 -16.49
CA GLU A 254 22.36 -40.10 -15.28
C GLU A 254 21.55 -41.30 -14.78
N THR A 255 22.22 -42.27 -14.16
CA THR A 255 21.57 -43.42 -13.54
C THR A 255 20.77 -43.00 -12.30
N LEU A 256 19.71 -43.74 -11.99
CA LEU A 256 18.85 -43.44 -10.85
C LEU A 256 19.64 -43.43 -9.52
N GLU A 257 20.57 -44.36 -9.33
CA GLU A 257 21.48 -44.40 -8.17
C GLU A 257 22.29 -43.12 -7.99
N LYS A 258 22.83 -42.53 -9.07
CA LYS A 258 23.57 -41.27 -8.98
C LYS A 258 22.65 -40.12 -8.57
N ARG A 259 21.42 -40.11 -9.10
CA ARG A 259 20.41 -39.11 -8.78
C ARG A 259 19.92 -39.21 -7.34
N ILE A 260 19.69 -40.42 -6.84
CA ILE A 260 19.32 -40.67 -5.43
C ILE A 260 20.43 -40.17 -4.48
N LYS A 261 21.70 -40.42 -4.82
CA LYS A 261 22.84 -39.94 -4.03
C LYS A 261 22.94 -38.42 -3.99
N ARG A 262 22.63 -37.75 -5.10
CA ARG A 262 22.61 -36.28 -5.23
C ARG A 262 21.26 -35.65 -4.86
N LEU A 263 20.37 -36.38 -4.19
CA LEU A 263 19.13 -35.75 -3.74
C LEU A 263 19.46 -34.56 -2.84
N PRO A 264 18.82 -33.42 -3.07
CA PRO A 264 19.05 -32.22 -2.27
C PRO A 264 18.64 -32.47 -0.83
N SER A 265 19.38 -31.84 0.10
CA SER A 265 19.10 -31.87 1.54
C SER A 265 18.11 -30.79 1.94
N ALA A 266 18.05 -29.70 1.19
CA ALA A 266 17.15 -28.58 1.43
C ALA A 266 16.37 -28.23 0.16
N ILE A 267 15.20 -27.62 0.34
CA ILE A 267 14.36 -27.14 -0.77
C ILE A 267 15.08 -26.07 -1.60
N GLY A 268 15.89 -25.23 -0.94
CA GLY A 268 16.72 -24.21 -1.61
C GLY A 268 17.72 -24.78 -2.60
N ASP A 269 18.25 -25.99 -2.36
CA ASP A 269 19.14 -26.66 -3.30
C ASP A 269 18.42 -27.02 -4.61
N ILE A 270 17.12 -27.35 -4.53
CA ILE A 270 16.28 -27.63 -5.72
C ILE A 270 16.04 -26.35 -6.51
N TYR A 271 15.65 -25.28 -5.83
CA TYR A 271 15.40 -23.99 -6.48
C TYR A 271 16.68 -23.45 -7.11
N ARG A 272 17.81 -23.52 -6.40
CA ARG A 272 19.13 -23.17 -6.94
C ARG A 272 19.45 -24.01 -8.17
N ALA A 273 19.37 -25.34 -8.10
CA ALA A 273 19.64 -26.20 -9.26
C ALA A 273 18.70 -25.96 -10.45
N SER A 274 17.43 -25.62 -10.18
CA SER A 274 16.46 -25.27 -11.23
C SER A 274 16.84 -23.96 -11.90
N LEU A 275 17.24 -22.95 -11.11
CA LEU A 275 17.72 -21.66 -11.61
C LEU A 275 19.00 -21.82 -12.44
N GLU A 276 19.94 -22.66 -11.99
CA GLU A 276 21.20 -22.95 -12.70
C GLU A 276 21.01 -23.76 -13.99
N SER A 277 19.83 -24.35 -14.19
CA SER A 277 19.50 -25.14 -15.39
C SER A 277 18.90 -24.32 -16.52
N LEU A 278 18.47 -23.08 -16.24
CA LEU A 278 17.93 -22.14 -17.22
C LEU A 278 19.04 -21.60 -18.13
N THR A 279 18.65 -21.09 -19.30
CA THR A 279 19.55 -20.26 -20.12
C THR A 279 19.85 -18.93 -19.42
N ALA A 280 20.92 -18.22 -19.83
CA ALA A 280 21.31 -16.97 -19.18
C ALA A 280 20.18 -15.91 -19.23
N ASP A 281 19.52 -15.77 -20.38
CA ASP A 281 18.44 -14.79 -20.57
C ASP A 281 17.19 -15.16 -19.74
N GLU A 282 16.81 -16.45 -19.73
CA GLU A 282 15.71 -16.95 -18.90
C GLU A 282 16.00 -16.79 -17.41
N GLN A 283 17.25 -17.01 -17.01
CA GLN A 283 17.68 -16.85 -15.64
C GLN A 283 17.62 -15.39 -15.21
N GLU A 284 18.12 -14.46 -16.04
CA GLU A 284 18.04 -13.02 -15.79
C GLU A 284 16.58 -12.58 -15.61
N PHE A 285 15.69 -13.03 -16.50
CA PHE A 285 14.26 -12.79 -16.38
C PHE A 285 13.68 -13.32 -15.06
N VAL A 286 13.94 -14.58 -14.73
CA VAL A 286 13.41 -15.21 -13.52
C VAL A 286 13.94 -14.51 -12.26
N VAL A 287 15.22 -14.12 -12.22
CA VAL A 287 15.82 -13.40 -11.09
C VAL A 287 15.21 -12.01 -10.94
N ALA A 288 15.06 -11.26 -12.05
CA ALA A 288 14.44 -9.95 -12.05
C ALA A 288 12.98 -10.02 -11.57
N ALA A 289 12.19 -10.96 -12.09
CA ALA A 289 10.80 -11.16 -11.68
C ALA A 289 10.70 -11.65 -10.21
N LEU A 290 11.56 -12.57 -9.77
CA LEU A 290 11.60 -13.02 -8.38
C LEU A 290 11.88 -11.87 -7.43
N LYS A 291 12.82 -10.98 -7.76
CA LYS A 291 13.13 -9.80 -6.94
C LYS A 291 11.86 -8.98 -6.67
N TRP A 292 11.10 -8.65 -7.72
CA TRP A 292 9.87 -7.89 -7.60
C TRP A 292 8.76 -8.65 -6.87
N VAL A 293 8.53 -9.91 -7.19
CA VAL A 293 7.42 -10.67 -6.60
C VAL A 293 7.69 -11.01 -5.13
N VAL A 294 8.95 -11.29 -4.76
CA VAL A 294 9.35 -11.70 -3.40
C VAL A 294 9.50 -10.50 -2.46
N TRP A 295 10.11 -9.42 -2.93
CA TRP A 295 10.35 -8.22 -2.12
C TRP A 295 9.30 -7.13 -2.33
N GLY A 296 8.36 -7.35 -3.26
CA GLY A 296 7.17 -6.55 -3.43
C GLY A 296 6.21 -6.69 -2.24
N VAL A 297 5.42 -5.64 -2.02
CA VAL A 297 4.47 -5.50 -0.92
C VAL A 297 3.11 -6.09 -1.28
N SER A 298 2.83 -6.20 -2.58
CA SER A 298 1.62 -6.80 -3.14
C SER A 298 1.96 -7.63 -4.38
N GLY A 299 0.98 -8.38 -4.89
CA GLY A 299 1.16 -9.16 -6.12
C GLY A 299 1.35 -8.26 -7.33
N LEU A 300 2.39 -8.51 -8.12
CA LEU A 300 2.63 -7.78 -9.37
C LEU A 300 1.84 -8.38 -10.53
N SER A 301 1.34 -7.53 -11.40
CA SER A 301 0.82 -7.95 -12.69
C SER A 301 1.94 -8.35 -13.65
N ILE A 302 1.62 -9.24 -14.58
CA ILE A 302 2.54 -9.63 -15.65
C ILE A 302 2.96 -8.44 -16.53
N LEU A 303 2.12 -7.40 -16.62
CA LEU A 303 2.42 -6.17 -17.36
C LEU A 303 3.53 -5.39 -16.66
N GLU A 304 3.46 -5.25 -15.33
CA GLU A 304 4.50 -4.57 -14.54
C GLU A 304 5.81 -5.35 -14.58
N ILE A 305 5.77 -6.68 -14.48
CA ILE A 305 6.97 -7.52 -14.62
C ILE A 305 7.59 -7.33 -16.01
N SER A 306 6.79 -7.31 -17.06
CA SER A 306 7.26 -7.09 -18.44
C SER A 306 7.93 -5.73 -18.59
N ASP A 307 7.26 -4.66 -18.15
CA ASP A 307 7.76 -3.28 -18.22
C ASP A 307 9.07 -3.10 -17.43
N HIS A 308 9.17 -3.68 -16.23
CA HIS A 308 10.38 -3.59 -15.40
C HIS A 308 11.52 -4.43 -15.94
N TYR A 309 11.27 -5.63 -16.45
CA TYR A 309 12.30 -6.47 -17.05
C TYR A 309 12.86 -5.86 -18.34
N LYS A 310 12.01 -5.25 -19.15
CA LYS A 310 12.40 -4.56 -20.40
C LYS A 310 12.95 -3.16 -20.16
N GLU A 311 12.94 -2.69 -18.91
CA GLU A 311 13.47 -1.39 -18.49
C GLU A 311 12.91 -0.19 -19.27
N ILE A 312 11.67 -0.28 -19.78
CA ILE A 312 11.11 0.66 -20.76
C ILE A 312 11.08 2.12 -20.27
N TYR A 313 11.13 2.34 -18.95
CA TYR A 313 11.11 3.68 -18.34
C TYR A 313 12.45 4.12 -17.75
N LYS A 314 13.54 3.34 -17.85
CA LYS A 314 14.86 3.71 -17.30
C LYS A 314 15.62 4.70 -18.18
N ASP A 315 15.46 4.63 -19.49
CA ASP A 315 16.21 5.41 -20.47
C ASP A 315 15.56 6.74 -20.83
N SER A 316 15.41 7.65 -19.86
CA SER A 316 14.93 9.01 -20.14
C SER A 316 16.06 10.02 -20.45
N GLY A 317 17.30 9.56 -20.69
CA GLY A 317 18.49 10.42 -20.59
C GLY A 317 19.45 10.49 -21.78
N HIS A 318 19.46 9.52 -22.72
CA HIS A 318 20.53 9.45 -23.74
C HIS A 318 20.11 9.01 -25.15
N SER A 319 18.87 9.26 -25.57
CA SER A 319 18.64 9.43 -27.01
C SER A 319 19.24 10.76 -27.49
N ASP A 320 20.56 10.92 -27.34
CA ASP A 320 21.40 11.90 -28.02
C ASP A 320 21.57 11.53 -29.51
N SER A 321 20.57 10.89 -30.11
CA SER A 321 20.30 11.03 -31.54
C SER A 321 19.81 12.46 -31.77
N LYS A 322 20.73 13.43 -31.61
CA LYS A 322 20.67 14.67 -32.37
C LYS A 322 20.35 14.23 -33.80
N PRO A 323 19.26 14.72 -34.41
CA PRO A 323 19.05 14.49 -35.82
C PRO A 323 20.28 15.12 -36.49
N SER A 324 21.16 14.28 -37.02
CA SER A 324 22.19 14.72 -37.94
C SER A 324 21.44 15.35 -39.11
N GLN A 325 21.31 16.68 -39.07
CA GLN A 325 21.07 17.51 -40.24
C GLN A 325 22.30 17.38 -41.14
N ASP A 326 22.41 16.24 -41.79
CA ASP A 326 23.08 16.03 -43.06
C ASP A 326 23.20 14.52 -43.27
N VAL A 327 22.42 14.04 -44.25
CA VAL A 327 22.67 12.94 -45.19
C VAL A 327 21.41 12.10 -45.35
N GLY A 328 20.71 12.36 -46.45
CA GLY A 328 19.95 11.36 -47.20
C GLY A 328 18.58 11.00 -46.65
N GLU A 329 17.54 11.38 -47.41
CA GLU A 329 16.23 10.73 -47.42
C GLU A 329 16.37 9.20 -47.53
N SER A 330 16.43 8.50 -46.40
CA SER A 330 16.11 7.09 -46.29
C SER A 330 14.89 7.02 -45.40
N GLY A 331 13.72 6.94 -46.03
CA GLY A 331 12.44 6.74 -45.37
C GLY A 331 12.46 5.44 -44.58
N THR A 332 12.91 5.51 -43.32
CA THR A 332 12.60 4.51 -42.32
C THR A 332 11.17 4.80 -41.92
N GLU A 333 10.22 4.12 -42.59
CA GLU A 333 8.85 3.99 -42.11
C GLU A 333 8.95 3.57 -40.65
N SER A 334 8.63 4.49 -39.73
CA SER A 334 8.31 4.14 -38.37
C SER A 334 7.09 3.24 -38.46
N VAL A 335 7.32 1.93 -38.40
CA VAL A 335 6.27 0.92 -38.37
C VAL A 335 5.34 1.35 -37.23
N LEU A 336 4.13 1.79 -37.58
CA LEU A 336 3.12 2.17 -36.61
C LEU A 336 2.93 0.97 -35.69
N GLU A 337 3.26 1.12 -34.41
CA GLU A 337 3.00 0.07 -33.44
C GLU A 337 1.51 -0.28 -33.52
N PRO A 338 1.18 -1.56 -33.76
CA PRO A 338 -0.20 -1.96 -33.89
C PRO A 338 -0.94 -1.66 -32.58
N ASN A 339 -2.03 -0.91 -32.68
CA ASN A 339 -2.88 -0.61 -31.53
C ASN A 339 -3.58 -1.91 -31.09
N TYR A 340 -3.03 -2.57 -30.07
CA TYR A 340 -3.57 -3.81 -29.54
C TYR A 340 -4.88 -3.55 -28.79
N ALA A 341 -5.92 -4.36 -29.07
CA ALA A 341 -7.20 -4.27 -28.37
C ALA A 341 -7.09 -4.59 -26.87
N SER A 342 -6.06 -5.36 -26.48
CA SER A 342 -5.73 -5.71 -25.10
C SER A 342 -4.23 -5.54 -24.88
N PRO A 343 -3.78 -5.02 -23.71
CA PRO A 343 -2.35 -4.95 -23.41
C PRO A 343 -1.69 -6.34 -23.37
N TYR A 344 -2.47 -7.39 -23.10
CA TYR A 344 -2.01 -8.79 -23.15
C TYR A 344 -1.81 -9.32 -24.57
N ASP A 345 -2.25 -8.59 -25.59
CA ASP A 345 -2.01 -8.96 -26.99
C ASP A 345 -0.65 -8.48 -27.50
N ASN A 346 0.02 -7.59 -26.76
CA ASN A 346 1.38 -7.16 -27.04
C ASN A 346 2.32 -8.39 -27.05
N PRO A 347 3.14 -8.59 -28.11
CA PRO A 347 4.05 -9.71 -28.23
C PRO A 347 5.04 -9.79 -27.07
N GLU A 348 5.52 -8.68 -26.52
CA GLU A 348 6.45 -8.64 -25.39
C GLU A 348 5.78 -9.17 -24.11
N VAL A 349 4.51 -8.83 -23.89
CA VAL A 349 3.73 -9.34 -22.76
C VAL A 349 3.44 -10.83 -22.94
N LYS A 350 3.12 -11.27 -24.17
CA LYS A 350 2.94 -12.71 -24.48
C LYS A 350 4.22 -13.50 -24.25
N ASP A 351 5.36 -12.94 -24.60
CA ASP A 351 6.68 -13.55 -24.37
C ASP A 351 6.98 -13.64 -22.86
N THR A 352 6.68 -12.57 -22.11
CA THR A 352 6.77 -12.55 -20.64
C THR A 352 5.88 -13.63 -20.00
N ILE A 353 4.64 -13.79 -20.48
CA ILE A 353 3.73 -14.88 -20.04
C ILE A 353 4.35 -16.24 -20.36
N TYR A 354 4.86 -16.44 -21.58
CA TYR A 354 5.47 -17.69 -22.01
C TYR A 354 6.66 -18.07 -21.12
N HIS A 355 7.57 -17.14 -20.83
CA HIS A 355 8.71 -17.41 -19.97
C HIS A 355 8.32 -17.61 -18.50
N THR A 356 7.30 -16.89 -18.01
CA THR A 356 6.75 -17.11 -16.65
C THR A 356 6.16 -18.51 -16.51
N GLU A 357 5.40 -18.99 -17.50
CA GLU A 357 4.74 -20.30 -17.47
C GLU A 357 5.70 -21.47 -17.75
N ASN A 358 6.81 -21.26 -18.46
CA ASN A 358 7.73 -22.32 -18.87
C ASN A 358 9.03 -22.34 -18.07
N ALA A 359 9.84 -21.28 -18.21
CA ALA A 359 11.13 -21.16 -17.51
C ALA A 359 10.92 -20.88 -16.01
N GLY A 360 9.96 -20.03 -15.70
CA GLY A 360 9.57 -19.65 -14.34
C GLY A 360 8.62 -20.63 -13.64
N ARG A 361 8.24 -21.75 -14.25
CA ARG A 361 7.19 -22.66 -13.74
C ARG A 361 7.45 -23.20 -12.34
N ASP A 362 8.73 -23.37 -12.00
CA ASP A 362 9.17 -23.92 -10.72
C ASP A 362 9.21 -22.83 -9.64
N PHE A 363 9.03 -21.56 -10.05
CA PHE A 363 9.13 -20.38 -9.20
C PHE A 363 7.78 -19.62 -9.06
N PHE A 364 7.01 -19.50 -10.14
CA PHE A 364 5.85 -18.62 -10.21
C PHE A 364 4.53 -19.37 -10.31
N LYS A 365 3.49 -18.74 -9.75
CA LYS A 365 2.07 -19.06 -9.93
C LYS A 365 1.43 -17.87 -10.64
N TYR A 366 1.19 -18.03 -11.94
CA TYR A 366 0.50 -17.03 -12.75
C TYR A 366 -1.02 -17.28 -12.75
N ASP A 367 -1.80 -16.30 -12.31
CA ASP A 367 -3.27 -16.35 -12.42
C ASP A 367 -3.74 -15.61 -13.67
N ARG A 368 -4.18 -16.37 -14.67
CA ARG A 368 -4.67 -15.84 -15.95
C ARG A 368 -5.91 -14.95 -15.83
N ASN A 369 -6.67 -15.03 -14.74
CA ASN A 369 -7.90 -14.23 -14.58
C ASN A 369 -7.59 -12.83 -14.07
N THR A 370 -6.66 -12.73 -13.13
CA THR A 370 -6.24 -11.45 -12.52
C THR A 370 -5.02 -10.85 -13.23
N GLY A 371 -4.27 -11.65 -13.98
CA GLY A 371 -3.00 -11.26 -14.58
C GLY A 371 -1.86 -11.12 -13.58
N VAL A 372 -2.07 -11.54 -12.33
CA VAL A 372 -1.10 -11.40 -11.22
C VAL A 372 -0.17 -12.62 -11.19
N VAL A 373 1.11 -12.34 -10.94
CA VAL A 373 2.15 -13.34 -10.70
C VAL A 373 2.48 -13.35 -9.21
N ASN A 374 2.42 -14.53 -8.60
CA ASN A 374 2.84 -14.74 -7.22
C ASN A 374 3.84 -15.89 -7.14
N VAL A 375 4.45 -16.09 -5.97
CA VAL A 375 5.37 -17.20 -5.69
C VAL A 375 4.79 -18.10 -4.60
N ASP A 376 5.30 -19.32 -4.51
CA ASP A 376 5.04 -20.16 -3.35
C ASP A 376 5.80 -19.65 -2.11
N ILE A 377 5.23 -19.84 -0.92
CA ILE A 377 5.85 -19.40 0.33
C ILE A 377 7.23 -20.00 0.54
N SER A 378 7.45 -21.25 0.10
CA SER A 378 8.75 -21.92 0.19
C SER A 378 9.86 -21.22 -0.63
N ILE A 379 9.49 -20.48 -1.69
CA ILE A 379 10.44 -19.71 -2.50
C ILE A 379 10.77 -18.39 -1.81
N ARG A 380 9.76 -17.71 -1.24
CA ARG A 380 9.99 -16.51 -0.41
C ARG A 380 10.93 -16.85 0.73
N GLU A 381 10.68 -17.95 1.42
CA GLU A 381 11.56 -18.44 2.48
C GLU A 381 12.96 -18.74 1.99
N TRP A 382 13.11 -19.47 0.90
CA TRP A 382 14.44 -19.77 0.37
C TRP A 382 15.25 -18.49 0.11
N ILE A 383 14.60 -17.44 -0.39
CA ILE A 383 15.24 -16.16 -0.68
C ILE A 383 15.48 -15.33 0.59
N GLN A 384 14.56 -15.37 1.56
CA GLN A 384 14.61 -14.56 2.78
C GLN A 384 15.43 -15.21 3.91
N GLN A 385 15.49 -16.54 4.01
CA GLN A 385 16.19 -17.30 5.06
C GLN A 385 17.71 -17.30 4.89
N ASP A 386 18.24 -17.20 3.66
CA ASP A 386 19.70 -17.14 3.40
C ASP A 386 20.37 -15.92 4.08
N ILE A 387 19.58 -14.98 4.63
CA ILE A 387 19.99 -13.79 5.39
C ILE A 387 20.03 -14.03 6.91
N SER A 388 19.20 -14.94 7.42
CA SER A 388 18.95 -15.08 8.87
C SER A 388 19.91 -16.07 9.54
N ASP A 389 20.28 -17.13 8.82
CA ASP A 389 21.10 -18.24 9.33
C ASP A 389 22.59 -18.14 8.96
N SER A 390 23.02 -17.04 8.32
CA SER A 390 24.44 -16.77 8.16
C SER A 390 25.03 -16.37 9.51
N ASP A 391 25.47 -17.38 10.26
CA ASP A 391 26.35 -17.27 11.42
C ASP A 391 27.39 -16.16 11.14
N PRO A 392 27.51 -15.09 11.97
CA PRO A 392 28.41 -13.97 11.70
C PRO A 392 29.89 -14.39 11.54
N LEU A 393 30.22 -15.63 11.89
CA LEU A 393 31.52 -16.26 11.66
C LEU A 393 31.76 -16.71 10.20
N VAL A 394 30.75 -16.73 9.33
CA VAL A 394 30.88 -17.09 7.90
C VAL A 394 30.92 -15.85 6.98
N GLU A 395 30.68 -14.64 7.51
CA GLU A 395 30.90 -13.38 6.79
C GLU A 395 32.35 -13.24 6.31
N ASP A 396 33.33 -13.90 6.93
CA ASP A 396 34.75 -13.85 6.56
C ASP A 396 35.13 -14.62 5.27
N SER A 397 34.17 -15.26 4.60
CA SER A 397 34.41 -15.94 3.33
C SER A 397 33.97 -15.17 2.09
N ARG A 398 33.30 -14.01 2.24
CA ARG A 398 32.97 -13.12 1.13
C ARG A 398 33.83 -11.87 1.24
N GLY A 399 34.87 -11.76 0.42
CA GLY A 399 35.70 -10.56 0.45
C GLY A 399 37.09 -10.71 -0.12
N PHE A 400 37.75 -9.55 -0.18
CA PHE A 400 39.15 -9.39 -0.52
C PHE A 400 40.00 -9.69 0.72
N ASN A 401 40.65 -10.85 0.72
CA ASN A 401 41.60 -11.19 1.75
C ASN A 401 43.02 -10.91 1.26
N LYS A 402 43.70 -9.98 1.93
CA LYS A 402 45.12 -9.68 1.71
C LYS A 402 45.93 -10.31 2.83
N PHE A 403 46.68 -11.36 2.52
CA PHE A 403 47.61 -11.97 3.47
C PHE A 403 48.99 -12.12 2.85
N ARG A 404 50.01 -12.36 3.69
CA ARG A 404 51.34 -12.74 3.22
C ARG A 404 51.48 -14.25 3.32
N ASP A 405 51.92 -14.89 2.24
CA ASP A 405 52.21 -16.32 2.25
C ASP A 405 53.50 -16.61 3.04
N ASN A 406 53.75 -17.89 3.31
CA ASN A 406 54.94 -18.35 4.03
C ASN A 406 56.26 -18.08 3.28
N ARG A 407 56.20 -17.55 2.05
CA ARG A 407 57.35 -17.16 1.22
C ARG A 407 57.55 -15.64 1.21
N GLY A 408 56.73 -14.88 1.94
CA GLY A 408 56.79 -13.43 2.01
C GLY A 408 56.09 -12.70 0.86
N ASN A 409 55.43 -13.42 -0.05
CA ASN A 409 54.64 -12.79 -1.11
C ASN A 409 53.34 -12.24 -0.54
N THR A 410 52.88 -11.11 -1.07
CA THR A 410 51.54 -10.61 -0.77
C THR A 410 50.55 -11.33 -1.69
N VAL A 411 49.63 -12.09 -1.10
CA VAL A 411 48.57 -12.80 -1.80
C VAL A 411 47.26 -12.04 -1.63
N PHE A 412 46.60 -11.79 -2.75
CA PHE A 412 45.25 -11.25 -2.80
C PHE A 412 44.31 -12.40 -3.15
N GLN A 413 43.53 -12.87 -2.17
CA GLN A 413 42.53 -13.89 -2.36
C GLN A 413 41.17 -13.22 -2.53
N PHE A 414 40.58 -13.45 -3.70
CA PHE A 414 39.20 -13.09 -3.98
C PHE A 414 38.36 -14.35 -3.84
N THR A 415 37.54 -14.42 -2.80
CA THR A 415 36.52 -15.46 -2.70
C THR A 415 35.24 -14.91 -3.30
N LEU A 416 34.99 -15.28 -4.56
CA LEU A 416 33.73 -15.01 -5.23
C LEU A 416 32.78 -16.14 -4.88
N ALA A 417 31.55 -15.82 -4.46
CA ALA A 417 30.52 -16.84 -4.31
C ALA A 417 30.34 -17.58 -5.64
N PRO A 418 30.06 -18.89 -5.67
CA PRO A 418 29.79 -19.62 -6.90
C PRO A 418 28.70 -18.95 -7.76
N SER A 419 27.78 -18.23 -7.11
CA SER A 419 26.77 -17.39 -7.75
C SER A 419 27.36 -16.19 -8.51
N PHE A 420 28.41 -15.55 -7.98
CA PHE A 420 29.04 -14.37 -8.58
C PHE A 420 29.83 -14.69 -9.86
N VAL A 421 30.40 -15.90 -9.95
CA VAL A 421 31.26 -16.32 -11.08
C VAL A 421 30.45 -16.63 -12.35
N ARG A 422 29.16 -16.93 -12.24
CA ARG A 422 28.28 -17.19 -13.40
C ARG A 422 27.20 -16.15 -13.62
N TYR A 423 26.76 -15.43 -12.58
CA TYR A 423 25.49 -14.71 -12.62
C TYR A 423 25.63 -13.19 -12.31
N GLY A 424 26.84 -12.71 -11.99
CA GLY A 424 27.09 -11.28 -11.72
C GLY A 424 26.38 -10.74 -10.48
N ASP A 425 26.22 -9.42 -10.41
CA ASP A 425 25.62 -8.68 -9.29
C ASP A 425 24.10 -8.89 -9.14
N THR A 426 23.42 -9.48 -10.12
CA THR A 426 21.94 -9.59 -10.11
C THR A 426 21.41 -10.56 -9.06
N LEU A 427 22.16 -11.62 -8.72
CA LEU A 427 21.76 -12.53 -7.64
C LEU A 427 21.97 -11.95 -6.25
N SER A 428 22.95 -11.06 -6.02
CA SER A 428 23.10 -10.44 -4.69
C SER A 428 21.86 -9.63 -4.34
N GLN A 429 21.35 -8.87 -5.33
CA GLN A 429 20.12 -8.09 -5.21
C GLN A 429 18.87 -8.95 -4.97
N LEU A 430 18.90 -10.26 -5.26
CA LEU A 430 17.78 -11.14 -4.96
C LEU A 430 17.80 -11.59 -3.50
N PHE A 431 18.98 -11.90 -2.95
CA PHE A 431 19.11 -12.48 -1.62
C PHE A 431 19.39 -11.46 -0.51
N ASP A 432 19.78 -10.22 -0.83
CA ASP A 432 19.94 -9.16 0.16
C ASP A 432 18.69 -8.26 0.18
N LYS A 433 17.92 -8.30 1.27
CA LYS A 433 16.69 -7.49 1.44
C LYS A 433 16.97 -6.02 1.21
N LYS A 434 18.08 -5.48 1.71
CA LYS A 434 18.41 -4.06 1.62
C LYS A 434 18.76 -3.67 0.19
N GLU A 435 19.56 -4.46 -0.52
CA GLU A 435 19.89 -4.23 -1.94
C GLU A 435 18.65 -4.40 -2.83
N ALA A 436 17.81 -5.41 -2.57
CA ALA A 436 16.57 -5.65 -3.29
C ALA A 436 15.62 -4.45 -3.18
N GLN A 437 15.35 -4.02 -1.95
CA GLN A 437 14.49 -2.87 -1.66
C GLN A 437 15.06 -1.59 -2.28
N MET A 438 16.38 -1.38 -2.20
CA MET A 438 17.04 -0.23 -2.85
C MET A 438 16.84 -0.25 -4.36
N SER A 439 17.09 -1.39 -5.00
CA SER A 439 16.90 -1.54 -6.45
C SER A 439 15.46 -1.29 -6.86
N ILE A 440 14.49 -1.82 -6.13
CA ILE A 440 13.06 -1.63 -6.42
C ILE A 440 12.69 -0.16 -6.29
N VAL A 441 13.07 0.52 -5.20
CA VAL A 441 12.75 1.94 -5.00
C VAL A 441 13.35 2.83 -6.09
N LEU A 442 14.59 2.56 -6.50
CA LEU A 442 15.22 3.28 -7.59
C LEU A 442 14.46 3.11 -8.91
N ASP A 443 14.08 1.89 -9.24
CA ASP A 443 13.32 1.59 -10.46
C ASP A 443 11.92 2.23 -10.40
N ILE A 444 11.26 2.21 -9.24
CA ILE A 444 9.98 2.92 -9.01
C ILE A 444 10.14 4.42 -9.23
N PHE A 445 11.11 5.10 -8.60
CA PHE A 445 11.24 6.55 -8.75
C PHE A 445 11.65 6.98 -10.15
N ARG A 446 12.48 6.20 -10.85
CA ARG A 446 12.79 6.42 -12.27
C ARG A 446 11.53 6.32 -13.11
N THR A 447 10.73 5.29 -12.88
CA THR A 447 9.45 5.09 -13.56
C THR A 447 8.46 6.22 -13.28
N LEU A 448 8.28 6.61 -12.01
CA LEU A 448 7.41 7.73 -11.62
C LEU A 448 7.89 9.08 -12.14
N SER A 449 9.19 9.22 -12.44
CA SER A 449 9.79 10.43 -12.99
C SER A 449 9.87 10.43 -14.53
N ASN A 450 9.55 9.30 -15.17
CA ASN A 450 9.57 9.15 -16.62
C ASN A 450 8.33 9.82 -17.25
N GLU A 451 8.56 10.67 -18.27
CA GLU A 451 7.48 11.45 -18.89
C GLU A 451 6.46 10.57 -19.64
N GLU A 452 6.91 9.50 -20.29
CA GLU A 452 6.02 8.57 -21.00
C GLU A 452 5.12 7.81 -20.01
N PHE A 453 5.70 7.28 -18.93
CA PHE A 453 4.94 6.66 -17.85
C PHE A 453 3.92 7.62 -17.27
N GLN A 454 4.34 8.85 -16.95
CA GLN A 454 3.44 9.87 -16.41
C GLN A 454 2.32 10.22 -17.38
N ASN A 455 2.58 10.35 -18.68
CA ASN A 455 1.54 10.69 -19.65
C ASN A 455 0.54 9.54 -19.82
N LYS A 456 1.01 8.29 -19.72
CA LYS A 456 0.20 7.09 -19.88
C LYS A 456 -0.63 6.74 -18.64
N TYR A 457 -0.03 6.78 -17.45
CA TYR A 457 -0.64 6.27 -16.22
C TYR A 457 -0.92 7.33 -15.15
N ILE A 458 -0.28 8.50 -15.23
CA ILE A 458 -0.45 9.60 -14.27
C ILE A 458 -0.77 10.93 -14.99
N PRO A 459 -1.80 10.96 -15.87
CA PRO A 459 -2.09 12.15 -16.66
C PRO A 459 -2.45 13.32 -15.73
N TRP A 460 -2.12 14.55 -16.15
CA TRP A 460 -2.51 15.77 -15.42
C TRP A 460 -4.02 15.89 -15.21
N ARG A 461 -4.79 15.24 -16.07
CA ARG A 461 -6.24 15.16 -16.00
C ARG A 461 -6.61 13.71 -15.80
N PRO A 462 -6.83 13.30 -14.55
CA PRO A 462 -7.42 12.00 -14.31
C PRO A 462 -8.83 11.94 -14.93
N ASP A 463 -9.17 10.84 -15.57
CA ASP A 463 -10.51 10.66 -16.17
C ASP A 463 -11.65 10.76 -15.14
N TRP A 464 -11.35 10.48 -13.87
CA TRP A 464 -12.31 10.63 -12.77
C TRP A 464 -12.73 12.08 -12.49
N VAL A 465 -12.01 13.07 -13.03
CA VAL A 465 -12.36 14.49 -12.95
C VAL A 465 -13.44 14.85 -13.99
N GLU A 466 -13.47 14.19 -15.15
CA GLU A 466 -14.41 14.53 -16.23
C GLU A 466 -15.79 13.86 -16.07
N ASP A 467 -15.88 12.64 -15.50
CA ASP A 467 -17.16 11.94 -15.29
C ASP A 467 -17.35 11.45 -13.84
N THR A 468 -18.10 12.24 -13.06
CA THR A 468 -18.25 12.03 -11.61
C THR A 468 -19.20 10.89 -11.22
N GLU A 469 -20.01 10.39 -12.14
CA GLU A 469 -21.04 9.37 -11.87
C GLU A 469 -20.75 7.98 -12.49
N VAL A 470 -19.96 7.88 -13.56
CA VAL A 470 -19.74 6.59 -14.27
C VAL A 470 -18.34 6.00 -14.03
N VAL A 471 -17.30 6.83 -13.86
CA VAL A 471 -15.89 6.39 -13.91
C VAL A 471 -15.44 5.58 -12.68
N PHE A 472 -16.09 5.72 -11.53
CA PHE A 472 -15.68 4.97 -10.33
C PHE A 472 -16.19 3.52 -10.33
N GLN A 473 -17.20 3.18 -11.14
CA GLN A 473 -17.65 1.79 -11.28
C GLN A 473 -16.79 1.00 -12.28
N ASP A 474 -16.04 1.69 -13.15
CA ASP A 474 -15.26 1.08 -14.23
C ASP A 474 -13.74 1.27 -14.10
N ARG A 475 -13.22 1.67 -12.92
CA ARG A 475 -11.81 1.41 -12.57
C ARG A 475 -11.60 -0.11 -12.37
N LYS A 476 -11.77 -0.89 -13.43
CA LYS A 476 -11.46 -2.32 -13.47
C LYS A 476 -9.96 -2.55 -13.49
N THR A 477 -9.17 -1.57 -13.94
CA THR A 477 -7.72 -1.65 -13.91
C THR A 477 -7.23 -1.12 -12.55
N PRO A 478 -6.58 -1.97 -11.73
CA PRO A 478 -5.90 -1.51 -10.52
C PRO A 478 -4.87 -0.43 -10.87
N LEU A 479 -4.53 0.43 -9.90
CA LEU A 479 -3.41 1.34 -10.11
C LEU A 479 -2.14 0.54 -10.33
N ARG A 480 -1.22 1.14 -11.08
CA ARG A 480 0.13 0.60 -11.25
C ARG A 480 0.84 0.51 -9.90
N TYR A 481 1.54 -0.59 -9.68
CA TYR A 481 2.30 -0.90 -8.47
C TYR A 481 3.21 0.26 -8.03
N GLU A 482 3.91 0.89 -8.97
CA GLU A 482 4.83 2.00 -8.73
C GLU A 482 4.11 3.22 -8.13
N ILE A 483 2.85 3.46 -8.52
CA ILE A 483 2.03 4.58 -8.03
C ILE A 483 1.57 4.33 -6.60
N GLU A 484 1.22 3.08 -6.30
CA GLU A 484 0.61 2.68 -5.04
C GLU A 484 1.66 2.44 -3.94
N HIS A 485 2.73 1.71 -4.22
CA HIS A 485 3.58 1.09 -3.19
C HIS A 485 4.98 1.69 -3.02
N TRP A 486 5.32 2.80 -3.69
CA TRP A 486 6.65 3.41 -3.54
C TRP A 486 7.00 3.78 -2.09
N HIS A 487 6.00 4.19 -1.31
CA HIS A 487 6.18 4.62 0.08
C HIS A 487 6.42 3.44 1.02
N ASP A 488 5.82 2.29 0.75
CA ASP A 488 6.04 1.05 1.50
C ASP A 488 7.50 0.58 1.39
N HIS A 489 8.08 0.71 0.20
CA HIS A 489 9.50 0.39 0.01
C HIS A 489 10.44 1.40 0.67
N ILE A 490 10.05 2.67 0.79
CA ILE A 490 10.79 3.65 1.61
C ILE A 490 10.69 3.29 3.09
N LEU A 491 9.52 2.86 3.57
CA LEU A 491 9.35 2.36 4.94
C LEU A 491 10.24 1.14 5.21
N ALA A 492 10.36 0.22 4.25
CA ALA A 492 11.27 -0.92 4.37
C ALA A 492 12.74 -0.46 4.43
N LEU A 493 13.17 0.45 3.55
CA LEU A 493 14.55 0.97 3.53
C LEU A 493 14.92 1.76 4.79
N GLN A 494 13.93 2.36 5.45
CA GLN A 494 14.12 3.10 6.69
C GLN A 494 14.74 2.25 7.82
N GLU A 495 14.56 0.93 7.80
CA GLU A 495 15.23 -0.01 8.74
C GLU A 495 16.76 0.17 8.76
N TRP A 496 17.37 0.54 7.64
CA TRP A 496 18.82 0.76 7.52
C TRP A 496 19.21 2.23 7.40
N TRP A 497 18.27 3.17 7.54
CA TRP A 497 18.53 4.60 7.41
C TRP A 497 19.05 5.20 8.72
N THR A 498 20.30 5.66 8.68
CA THR A 498 20.97 6.35 9.78
C THR A 498 21.21 7.82 9.44
N GLU A 499 21.58 8.65 10.40
CA GLU A 499 21.88 10.07 10.13
C GLU A 499 23.07 10.25 9.16
N ASP A 500 24.04 9.34 9.21
CA ASP A 500 25.22 9.34 8.34
C ASP A 500 24.90 8.88 6.90
N SER A 501 23.74 8.24 6.72
CA SER A 501 23.30 7.71 5.42
C SER A 501 23.20 8.81 4.35
N VAL A 502 22.86 10.04 4.74
CA VAL A 502 22.78 11.20 3.84
C VAL A 502 24.09 11.47 3.09
N ASN A 503 25.23 11.19 3.73
CA ASN A 503 26.55 11.45 3.16
C ASN A 503 27.16 10.23 2.46
N SER A 504 26.50 9.08 2.52
CA SER A 504 26.99 7.85 1.91
C SER A 504 26.73 7.85 0.41
N SER A 505 27.73 7.44 -0.36
CA SER A 505 27.60 7.22 -1.81
C SER A 505 26.54 6.17 -2.15
N TRP A 506 26.28 5.22 -1.24
CA TRP A 506 25.29 4.17 -1.44
C TRP A 506 23.86 4.73 -1.52
N TRP A 507 23.55 5.77 -0.74
CA TRP A 507 22.24 6.42 -0.72
C TRP A 507 22.13 7.59 -1.70
N ALA A 508 23.25 8.05 -2.26
CA ALA A 508 23.29 9.26 -3.09
C ALA A 508 22.36 9.18 -4.30
N GLU A 509 22.30 8.03 -4.98
CA GLU A 509 21.42 7.83 -6.13
C GLU A 509 19.95 7.85 -5.72
N LEU A 510 19.59 7.23 -4.58
CA LEU A 510 18.23 7.29 -4.05
C LEU A 510 17.82 8.73 -3.74
N LEU A 511 18.68 9.49 -3.06
CA LEU A 511 18.41 10.89 -2.72
C LEU A 511 18.27 11.77 -3.97
N ASN A 512 19.02 11.46 -5.03
CA ASN A 512 18.88 12.11 -6.33
C ASN A 512 17.53 11.78 -6.97
N GLN A 513 17.12 10.51 -7.00
CA GLN A 513 15.82 10.10 -7.54
C GLN A 513 14.65 10.69 -6.72
N ILE A 514 14.75 10.71 -5.39
CA ILE A 514 13.79 11.41 -4.52
C ILE A 514 13.72 12.89 -4.89
N SER A 515 14.85 13.55 -5.10
CA SER A 515 14.90 14.97 -5.52
C SER A 515 14.21 15.22 -6.86
N ILE A 516 14.31 14.28 -7.80
CA ILE A 516 13.62 14.37 -9.09
C ILE A 516 12.12 14.14 -8.91
N PHE A 517 11.73 13.12 -8.16
CA PHE A 517 10.34 12.78 -7.90
C PHE A 517 9.60 13.87 -7.11
N THR A 518 10.25 14.50 -6.12
CA THR A 518 9.65 15.56 -5.29
C THR A 518 9.59 16.92 -5.97
N ARG A 519 10.06 17.04 -7.23
CA ARG A 519 9.80 18.23 -8.04
C ARG A 519 8.30 18.42 -8.20
N LEU A 520 7.88 19.68 -8.18
CA LEU A 520 6.47 20.07 -8.23
C LEU A 520 5.71 19.39 -9.38
N GLU A 521 6.34 19.27 -10.55
CA GLU A 521 5.81 18.57 -11.72
C GLU A 521 5.37 17.14 -11.38
N ASN A 522 6.30 16.36 -10.86
CA ASN A 522 6.18 14.91 -10.68
C ASN A 522 5.32 14.61 -9.47
N TRP A 523 5.59 15.33 -8.37
CA TRP A 523 4.85 15.21 -7.13
C TRP A 523 3.36 15.47 -7.33
N TYR A 524 2.99 16.57 -7.98
CA TYR A 524 1.57 16.91 -8.13
C TYR A 524 0.82 15.95 -9.05
N ARG A 525 1.45 15.49 -10.14
CA ARG A 525 0.86 14.44 -10.99
C ARG A 525 0.54 13.22 -10.15
N TRP A 526 1.53 12.69 -9.43
CA TRP A 526 1.33 11.52 -8.56
C TRP A 526 0.27 11.77 -7.49
N ASN A 527 0.35 12.93 -6.81
CA ASN A 527 -0.48 13.18 -5.63
C ASN A 527 -1.98 13.27 -5.96
N ILE A 528 -2.33 13.72 -7.16
CA ILE A 528 -3.71 13.75 -7.64
C ILE A 528 -4.23 12.32 -7.88
N GLN A 529 -3.38 11.40 -8.35
CA GLN A 529 -3.80 10.05 -8.76
C GLN A 529 -3.98 9.06 -7.60
N ARG A 530 -3.26 9.23 -6.49
CA ARG A 530 -3.25 8.25 -5.40
C ARG A 530 -4.68 7.87 -4.97
N ILE A 531 -4.97 6.56 -4.91
CA ILE A 531 -6.25 6.07 -4.39
C ILE A 531 -6.37 6.49 -2.92
N TYR A 532 -7.59 6.72 -2.46
CA TYR A 532 -7.87 7.01 -1.05
C TYR A 532 -7.54 5.75 -0.23
N LEU A 533 -6.27 5.55 0.12
CA LEU A 533 -5.84 4.37 0.87
C LEU A 533 -6.26 4.41 2.35
N HIS A 534 -6.75 5.53 2.87
CA HIS A 534 -7.25 5.61 4.25
C HIS A 534 -8.50 6.47 4.37
N THR A 535 -9.63 5.81 4.62
CA THR A 535 -10.99 6.36 4.82
C THR A 535 -11.13 7.30 6.03
N ASP A 536 -10.11 7.45 6.88
CA ASP A 536 -10.23 8.29 8.08
C ASP A 536 -10.04 9.79 7.83
N GLU A 537 -9.26 10.23 6.84
CA GLU A 537 -8.96 11.67 6.72
C GLU A 537 -10.11 12.50 6.16
N ALA A 538 -10.82 12.02 5.13
CA ALA A 538 -12.06 12.65 4.66
C ALA A 538 -13.11 12.67 5.78
N THR A 539 -13.10 11.64 6.62
CA THR A 539 -14.00 11.52 7.75
C THR A 539 -13.63 12.51 8.85
N LEU A 540 -12.34 12.69 9.16
CA LEU A 540 -11.81 13.69 10.08
C LEU A 540 -12.10 15.10 9.58
N VAL A 541 -11.79 15.42 8.32
CA VAL A 541 -12.13 16.73 7.71
C VAL A 541 -13.64 16.98 7.76
N SER A 542 -14.48 15.96 7.52
CA SER A 542 -15.93 16.10 7.61
C SER A 542 -16.45 16.28 9.04
N LYS A 543 -15.84 15.59 10.02
CA LYS A 543 -16.17 15.72 11.45
C LYS A 543 -15.75 17.09 11.98
N ASP A 544 -14.54 17.51 11.65
CA ASP A 544 -13.91 18.74 12.11
C ASP A 544 -14.60 19.99 11.56
N LEU A 545 -15.03 19.96 10.30
CA LEU A 545 -15.74 21.09 9.71
C LEU A 545 -17.18 21.19 10.23
N SER A 546 -17.73 20.15 10.86
CA SER A 546 -19.18 20.06 11.16
C SER A 546 -20.08 20.27 9.92
N ILE A 547 -19.52 20.23 8.71
CA ILE A 547 -20.23 20.39 7.45
C ILE A 547 -20.54 18.99 6.96
N ARG A 548 -21.82 18.63 6.91
CA ARG A 548 -22.28 17.44 6.16
C ARG A 548 -22.10 17.71 4.66
N VAL A 549 -20.88 17.59 4.15
CA VAL A 549 -20.63 17.67 2.71
C VAL A 549 -21.28 16.44 2.06
N PRO A 550 -22.28 16.61 1.17
CA PRO A 550 -22.86 15.51 0.42
C PRO A 550 -21.76 14.73 -0.29
N THR A 551 -21.87 13.40 -0.35
CA THR A 551 -20.85 12.51 -0.94
C THR A 551 -20.43 12.92 -2.36
N SER A 552 -21.35 13.50 -3.14
CA SER A 552 -21.09 14.05 -4.49
C SER A 552 -20.17 15.28 -4.51
N LYS A 553 -20.04 16.01 -3.41
CA LYS A 553 -19.24 17.25 -3.30
C LYS A 553 -17.90 17.08 -2.56
N ARG A 554 -17.55 15.87 -2.11
CA ARG A 554 -16.25 15.61 -1.44
C ARG A 554 -15.06 15.63 -2.41
N LYS A 555 -15.27 15.16 -3.64
CA LYS A 555 -14.22 14.99 -4.66
C LYS A 555 -13.45 16.29 -5.01
N PRO A 556 -14.11 17.47 -5.19
CA PRO A 556 -13.38 18.69 -5.52
C PRO A 556 -12.51 19.23 -4.36
N LEU A 557 -12.97 19.11 -3.11
CA LEU A 557 -12.18 19.55 -1.95
C LEU A 557 -10.96 18.66 -1.76
N GLU A 558 -11.15 17.34 -1.87
CA GLU A 558 -10.05 16.37 -1.81
C GLU A 558 -9.02 16.60 -2.92
N PHE A 559 -9.47 16.89 -4.14
CA PHE A 559 -8.59 17.28 -5.24
C PHE A 559 -7.75 18.50 -4.86
N LEU A 560 -8.39 19.57 -4.35
CA LEU A 560 -7.67 20.78 -3.93
C LEU A 560 -6.66 20.49 -2.81
N LEU A 561 -7.04 19.73 -1.78
CA LEU A 561 -6.13 19.38 -0.69
C LEU A 561 -4.88 18.65 -1.22
N ARG A 562 -5.04 17.75 -2.18
CA ARG A 562 -3.92 17.01 -2.81
C ARG A 562 -3.06 17.90 -3.71
N VAL A 563 -3.68 18.78 -4.50
CA VAL A 563 -2.94 19.71 -5.37
C VAL A 563 -2.00 20.62 -4.57
N PHE A 564 -2.33 20.92 -3.30
CA PHE A 564 -1.52 21.80 -2.46
C PHE A 564 -0.74 21.09 -1.34
N GLU A 565 -0.86 19.77 -1.22
CA GLU A 565 -0.09 19.02 -0.23
C GLU A 565 1.36 18.87 -0.72
N GLU A 566 2.31 19.41 0.02
CA GLU A 566 3.74 19.32 -0.25
C GLU A 566 4.33 17.97 0.20
N PRO A 567 5.46 17.51 -0.38
CA PRO A 567 6.08 16.23 -0.04
C PRO A 567 6.33 16.01 1.45
N ILE A 568 6.73 17.06 2.18
CA ILE A 568 7.02 16.96 3.62
C ILE A 568 5.76 16.63 4.44
N TYR A 569 4.59 17.14 4.04
CA TYR A 569 3.33 16.89 4.75
C TYR A 569 2.92 15.43 4.62
N TYR A 570 3.01 14.88 3.41
CA TYR A 570 2.76 13.46 3.18
C TYR A 570 3.76 12.57 3.92
N ALA A 571 5.04 12.92 3.88
CA ALA A 571 6.09 12.18 4.59
C ALA A 571 5.81 12.10 6.11
N CYS A 572 5.42 13.22 6.72
CA CYS A 572 5.06 13.27 8.14
C CYS A 572 3.85 12.38 8.46
N LYS A 573 2.83 12.42 7.61
CA LYS A 573 1.59 11.67 7.77
C LYS A 573 1.80 10.16 7.67
N VAL A 574 2.63 9.70 6.72
CA VAL A 574 2.83 8.27 6.43
C VAL A 574 4.01 7.66 7.20
N GLY A 575 4.80 8.47 7.93
CA GLY A 575 5.93 7.93 8.70
C GLY A 575 7.24 7.82 7.90
N LEU A 576 7.40 8.62 6.85
CA LEU A 576 8.56 8.58 5.96
C LEU A 576 9.71 9.50 6.42
N TYR A 577 10.36 9.20 7.54
CA TYR A 577 11.48 10.00 8.05
C TYR A 577 12.69 10.09 7.12
N LEU A 578 12.96 9.08 6.28
CA LEU A 578 14.01 9.15 5.25
C LEU A 578 13.70 10.25 4.25
N LEU A 579 12.43 10.37 3.83
CA LEU A 579 11.99 11.42 2.93
C LEU A 579 12.07 12.80 3.60
N VAL A 580 11.74 12.91 4.90
CA VAL A 580 11.90 14.16 5.67
C VAL A 580 13.36 14.61 5.67
N ASP A 581 14.30 13.73 5.98
CA ASP A 581 15.74 14.03 5.92
C ASP A 581 16.19 14.46 4.53
N ALA A 582 15.77 13.73 3.49
CA ALA A 582 16.11 14.03 2.11
C ALA A 582 15.64 15.45 1.71
N LEU A 583 14.41 15.80 2.05
CA LEU A 583 13.82 17.11 1.78
C LEU A 583 14.51 18.23 2.57
N ALA A 584 14.79 18.01 3.86
CA ALA A 584 15.50 18.98 4.69
C ALA A 584 16.93 19.24 4.17
N HIS A 585 17.62 18.18 3.73
CA HIS A 585 18.96 18.29 3.15
C HIS A 585 18.94 19.01 1.79
N GLN A 586 17.96 18.72 0.93
CA GLN A 586 17.75 19.46 -0.32
C GLN A 586 17.53 20.95 -0.06
N ALA A 587 16.68 21.31 0.92
CA ALA A 587 16.44 22.70 1.30
C ALA A 587 17.71 23.39 1.81
N LYS A 588 18.53 22.70 2.60
CA LYS A 588 19.83 23.20 3.08
C LYS A 588 20.79 23.50 1.92
N ASN A 589 20.86 22.60 0.93
CA ASN A 589 21.77 22.74 -0.22
C ASN A 589 21.36 23.87 -1.18
N LEU A 590 20.06 24.18 -1.29
CA LEU A 590 19.57 25.29 -2.13
C LEU A 590 20.03 26.67 -1.65
N VAL A 591 20.37 26.82 -0.36
CA VAL A 591 20.75 28.12 0.23
C VAL A 591 22.21 28.43 0.05
N GLN A 592 23.10 27.43 -0.06
CA GLN A 592 24.53 27.66 -0.18
C GLN A 592 24.84 28.32 -1.54
N PRO A 593 25.17 29.62 -1.59
CA PRO A 593 25.44 30.28 -2.84
C PRO A 593 26.84 29.87 -3.28
N SER A 594 26.96 29.14 -4.39
CA SER A 594 28.23 29.06 -5.10
C SER A 594 28.65 30.50 -5.42
N GLY A 595 29.87 30.88 -5.00
CA GLY A 595 30.30 32.28 -4.89
C GLY A 595 30.38 33.08 -6.20
N HIS A 596 29.95 32.53 -7.34
CA HIS A 596 30.16 33.13 -8.67
C HIS A 596 28.93 33.27 -9.58
N GLU A 597 27.72 32.85 -9.18
CA GLU A 597 26.50 32.99 -10.02
C GLU A 597 25.33 33.67 -9.28
N ARG A 598 25.61 34.77 -8.58
CA ARG A 598 24.78 35.20 -7.44
C ARG A 598 23.44 35.89 -7.72
N GLU A 599 23.18 36.42 -8.92
CA GLU A 599 21.96 37.23 -9.13
C GLU A 599 21.06 36.76 -10.28
N ASP A 600 21.61 36.46 -11.46
CA ASP A 600 20.78 36.09 -12.61
C ASP A 600 20.13 34.71 -12.50
N SER A 601 20.85 33.72 -11.96
CA SER A 601 20.36 32.33 -11.85
C SER A 601 19.22 32.17 -10.83
N LYS A 602 19.28 32.90 -9.70
CA LYS A 602 18.23 32.89 -8.67
C LYS A 602 16.93 33.52 -9.17
N MET A 603 17.01 34.65 -9.89
CA MET A 603 15.84 35.33 -10.44
C MET A 603 15.18 34.50 -11.56
N VAL A 604 15.97 33.89 -12.43
CA VAL A 604 15.47 33.03 -13.53
C VAL A 604 14.78 31.77 -12.99
N ARG A 605 15.32 31.12 -11.96
CA ARG A 605 14.75 29.89 -11.40
C ARG A 605 13.44 30.13 -10.65
N SER A 606 13.36 31.21 -9.87
CA SER A 606 12.12 31.63 -9.18
C SER A 606 11.01 32.00 -10.18
N ARG A 607 11.35 32.81 -11.20
CA ARG A 607 10.41 33.16 -12.28
C ARG A 607 9.93 31.94 -13.08
N ARG A 608 10.78 30.94 -13.30
CA ARG A 608 10.43 29.73 -14.07
C ARG A 608 9.47 28.82 -13.30
N VAL A 609 9.67 28.64 -11.99
CA VAL A 609 8.74 27.88 -11.12
C VAL A 609 7.38 28.57 -11.06
N GLU A 610 7.36 29.88 -10.91
CA GLU A 610 6.11 30.65 -10.82
C GLU A 610 5.39 30.75 -12.17
N ALA A 611 6.12 30.89 -13.27
CA ALA A 611 5.57 30.85 -14.62
C ALA A 611 4.97 29.47 -14.96
N ILE A 612 5.61 28.38 -14.51
CA ILE A 612 5.10 27.02 -14.71
C ILE A 612 3.81 26.79 -13.90
N ARG A 613 3.76 27.24 -12.64
CA ARG A 613 2.54 27.23 -11.82
C ARG A 613 1.42 28.03 -12.49
N THR A 614 1.74 29.23 -12.96
CA THR A 614 0.81 30.15 -13.62
C THR A 614 0.25 29.58 -14.93
N VAL A 615 1.12 29.14 -15.86
CA VAL A 615 0.71 28.64 -17.18
C VAL A 615 -0.13 27.36 -17.06
N ARG A 616 0.18 26.48 -16.09
CA ARG A 616 -0.52 25.21 -15.92
C ARG A 616 -1.88 25.37 -15.23
N VAL A 617 -1.96 26.26 -14.23
CA VAL A 617 -3.26 26.62 -13.61
C VAL A 617 -4.14 27.35 -14.63
N GLN A 618 -3.57 28.23 -15.46
CA GLN A 618 -4.29 28.87 -16.57
C GLN A 618 -4.76 27.87 -17.63
N ALA A 619 -3.97 26.85 -17.99
CA ALA A 619 -4.38 25.80 -18.92
C ALA A 619 -5.50 24.92 -18.34
N LEU A 620 -5.44 24.60 -17.04
CA LEU A 620 -6.49 23.88 -16.33
C LEU A 620 -7.81 24.68 -16.32
N ILE A 621 -7.72 25.98 -16.03
CA ILE A 621 -8.87 26.89 -15.94
C ILE A 621 -9.48 27.18 -17.30
N ARG A 622 -8.65 27.43 -18.32
CA ARG A 622 -9.11 27.71 -19.68
C ARG A 622 -9.90 26.53 -20.24
N ASP A 623 -9.51 25.30 -19.91
CA ASP A 623 -10.21 24.11 -20.37
C ASP A 623 -11.46 23.73 -19.57
N ILE A 624 -11.50 24.06 -18.28
CA ILE A 624 -12.74 24.02 -17.47
C ILE A 624 -13.79 24.98 -18.06
N ILE A 625 -13.35 26.13 -18.57
CA ILE A 625 -14.20 27.17 -19.16
C ILE A 625 -14.67 26.80 -20.57
N THR A 626 -13.80 26.26 -21.44
CA THR A 626 -14.14 25.96 -22.85
C THR A 626 -15.06 24.75 -23.01
N LYS A 627 -14.95 23.71 -22.18
CA LYS A 627 -15.78 22.49 -22.29
C LYS A 627 -17.17 22.61 -21.63
N ARG A 628 -17.47 23.68 -20.88
CA ARG A 628 -18.81 23.96 -20.30
C ARG A 628 -19.36 25.30 -20.80
N PRO A 629 -19.90 25.36 -22.04
CA PRO A 629 -20.36 26.61 -22.65
C PRO A 629 -21.52 27.30 -21.89
N GLY A 630 -22.21 26.59 -20.99
CA GLY A 630 -23.24 27.17 -20.10
C GLY A 630 -22.72 28.09 -18.99
N TRP A 631 -21.40 28.27 -18.87
CA TRP A 631 -20.77 29.18 -17.91
C TRP A 631 -20.38 30.55 -18.52
N ALA A 632 -20.63 30.78 -19.80
CA ALA A 632 -20.44 32.09 -20.41
C ALA A 632 -21.53 33.09 -19.94
N PRO A 633 -21.19 34.37 -19.72
CA PRO A 633 -22.14 35.37 -19.24
C PRO A 633 -23.00 35.88 -20.42
N LEU A 634 -24.13 35.23 -20.69
CA LEU A 634 -25.19 35.82 -21.53
C LEU A 634 -26.54 35.76 -20.80
N GLY A 635 -27.28 36.87 -20.94
CA GLY A 635 -28.55 37.26 -20.33
C GLY A 635 -29.44 36.19 -19.68
N VAL A 636 -29.80 36.47 -18.42
CA VAL A 636 -30.85 35.84 -17.58
C VAL A 636 -32.22 35.86 -18.33
N PRO A 637 -33.19 34.94 -18.12
CA PRO A 637 -33.44 34.18 -16.87
C PRO A 637 -33.83 32.69 -16.97
N ASN A 638 -33.24 31.87 -16.08
CA ASN A 638 -33.97 31.13 -15.03
C ASN A 638 -33.01 30.59 -13.95
N PRO A 639 -33.33 30.67 -12.65
CA PRO A 639 -32.39 30.31 -11.60
C PRO A 639 -32.56 28.85 -11.15
N LEU A 640 -31.54 28.04 -11.38
CA LEU A 640 -31.27 26.88 -10.53
C LEU A 640 -30.44 27.38 -9.34
N CYS A 641 -31.11 27.62 -8.21
CA CYS A 641 -30.48 27.98 -6.95
C CYS A 641 -29.64 26.79 -6.44
N VAL A 642 -28.32 26.89 -6.54
CA VAL A 642 -27.41 26.07 -5.75
C VAL A 642 -27.10 26.85 -4.47
N HIS A 643 -27.66 26.42 -3.33
CA HIS A 643 -27.27 26.94 -2.03
C HIS A 643 -25.80 26.59 -1.76
N VAL A 644 -24.97 27.62 -1.61
CA VAL A 644 -23.64 27.51 -1.01
C VAL A 644 -23.83 27.78 0.47
N GLU A 645 -23.63 26.76 1.30
CA GLU A 645 -23.70 26.93 2.76
C GLU A 645 -22.55 27.80 3.26
N SER A 646 -22.85 28.55 4.33
CA SER A 646 -21.99 29.49 5.04
C SER A 646 -20.61 28.92 5.39
N GLY A 647 -20.46 27.59 5.49
CA GLY A 647 -19.22 26.90 5.84
C GLY A 647 -18.05 27.10 4.86
N LEU A 648 -18.27 27.01 3.54
CA LEU A 648 -17.21 27.26 2.55
C LEU A 648 -16.80 28.74 2.53
N PHE A 649 -17.75 29.63 2.78
CA PHE A 649 -17.53 31.07 2.85
C PHE A 649 -16.80 31.47 4.14
N ILE A 650 -17.12 30.83 5.27
CA ILE A 650 -16.41 30.96 6.55
C ILE A 650 -14.98 30.40 6.42
N TRP A 651 -14.80 29.29 5.70
CA TRP A 651 -13.50 28.68 5.39
C TRP A 651 -12.62 29.62 4.54
N LEU A 652 -13.16 30.19 3.46
CA LEU A 652 -12.48 31.23 2.66
C LEU A 652 -12.16 32.49 3.50
N LYS A 653 -13.06 32.89 4.40
CA LYS A 653 -12.90 34.07 5.29
C LYS A 653 -11.85 33.89 6.39
N HIS A 654 -11.61 32.66 6.86
CA HIS A 654 -10.66 32.36 7.94
C HIS A 654 -9.24 32.06 7.45
N HIS A 655 -9.04 31.89 6.15
CA HIS A 655 -7.71 31.64 5.60
C HIS A 655 -6.82 32.89 5.69
N ILE A 656 -5.67 32.76 6.36
CA ILE A 656 -4.73 33.87 6.63
C ILE A 656 -4.22 34.51 5.33
N ALA A 657 -4.03 33.71 4.27
CA ALA A 657 -3.65 34.20 2.94
C ALA A 657 -4.75 35.06 2.31
N LEU A 658 -6.02 34.64 2.39
CA LEU A 658 -7.16 35.43 1.92
C LEU A 658 -7.43 36.65 2.81
N ARG A 659 -7.21 36.55 4.12
CA ARG A 659 -7.48 37.62 5.08
C ARG A 659 -6.48 38.77 4.96
N ARG A 660 -5.19 38.48 4.76
CA ARG A 660 -4.17 39.50 4.41
C ARG A 660 -4.51 40.15 3.07
N PHE A 661 -4.78 39.31 2.06
CA PHE A 661 -5.16 39.73 0.72
C PHE A 661 -6.40 40.64 0.66
N VAL A 662 -7.45 40.34 1.44
CA VAL A 662 -8.68 41.16 1.56
C VAL A 662 -8.40 42.50 2.26
N LYS A 663 -7.51 42.48 3.27
CA LYS A 663 -7.14 43.68 4.04
C LYS A 663 -6.32 44.65 3.20
N ASP A 664 -5.44 44.11 2.34
CA ASP A 664 -4.61 44.88 1.41
C ASP A 664 -5.42 45.49 0.26
N MET A 665 -6.62 44.97 -0.04
CA MET A 665 -7.55 45.52 -1.04
C MET A 665 -8.56 46.55 -0.48
N GLY A 666 -8.47 46.95 0.80
CA GLY A 666 -9.40 47.91 1.41
C GLY A 666 -10.86 47.40 1.52
N GLY A 667 -11.07 46.08 1.49
CA GLY A 667 -12.38 45.44 1.27
C GLY A 667 -13.17 45.02 2.52
N GLU A 668 -12.86 45.53 3.72
CA GLU A 668 -13.60 45.16 4.94
C GLU A 668 -15.10 45.54 4.86
N GLU A 669 -15.44 46.65 4.18
CA GLU A 669 -16.83 47.12 4.02
C GLU A 669 -17.67 46.21 3.08
N THR A 670 -17.02 45.61 2.07
CA THR A 670 -17.69 44.71 1.11
C THR A 670 -18.02 43.36 1.75
N LEU A 671 -17.18 42.86 2.65
CA LEU A 671 -17.41 41.63 3.42
C LEU A 671 -18.44 41.78 4.53
N GLU A 672 -18.61 42.97 5.11
CA GLU A 672 -19.70 43.27 6.05
C GLU A 672 -21.06 43.32 5.35
N ARG A 673 -21.14 43.88 4.13
CA ARG A 673 -22.39 43.89 3.35
C ARG A 673 -22.81 42.49 2.87
N LEU A 674 -21.85 41.57 2.70
CA LEU A 674 -22.06 40.17 2.30
C LEU A 674 -22.43 39.23 3.46
N GLY A 675 -22.35 39.69 4.72
CA GLY A 675 -22.65 38.90 5.92
C GLY A 675 -24.13 38.86 6.32
N ARG A 676 -25.05 39.43 5.51
CA ARG A 676 -26.49 39.35 5.80
C ARG A 676 -27.05 38.00 5.35
N PRO A 677 -27.81 37.28 6.20
CA PRO A 677 -28.25 35.90 5.95
C PRO A 677 -29.10 35.68 4.68
N ASP A 678 -29.65 36.74 4.10
CA ASP A 678 -30.72 36.65 3.09
C ASP A 678 -30.27 36.81 1.64
N SER A 679 -28.99 37.11 1.37
CA SER A 679 -28.49 37.22 -0.01
C SER A 679 -27.75 35.95 -0.43
N GLY A 680 -28.47 35.04 -1.11
CA GLY A 680 -27.86 33.87 -1.74
C GLY A 680 -26.68 34.28 -2.62
N ALA A 681 -25.47 33.82 -2.26
CA ALA A 681 -24.29 34.05 -3.06
C ALA A 681 -24.43 33.32 -4.42
N SER A 682 -24.47 34.08 -5.51
CA SER A 682 -24.63 33.48 -6.84
C SER A 682 -23.37 32.69 -7.24
N PRO A 683 -23.49 31.63 -8.07
CA PRO A 683 -22.35 30.92 -8.68
C PRO A 683 -21.35 31.84 -9.40
N LYS A 684 -21.81 33.03 -9.83
CA LYS A 684 -21.00 34.11 -10.39
C LYS A 684 -20.00 34.67 -9.36
N LEU A 685 -20.31 34.64 -8.06
CA LEU A 685 -19.39 35.09 -7.00
C LEU A 685 -18.31 34.05 -6.72
N LEU A 686 -18.63 32.74 -6.76
CA LEU A 686 -17.60 31.70 -6.70
C LEU A 686 -16.75 31.70 -7.97
N SER A 687 -17.33 31.90 -9.15
CA SER A 687 -16.54 32.05 -10.38
C SER A 687 -15.68 33.31 -10.34
N VAL A 688 -16.17 34.43 -9.81
CA VAL A 688 -15.38 35.66 -9.63
C VAL A 688 -14.34 35.51 -8.52
N ILE A 689 -14.62 34.87 -7.39
CA ILE A 689 -13.62 34.59 -6.34
C ILE A 689 -12.57 33.64 -6.88
N PHE A 690 -12.96 32.60 -7.62
CA PHE A 690 -12.02 31.68 -8.25
C PHE A 690 -11.22 32.39 -9.35
N GLU A 691 -11.86 33.16 -10.22
CA GLU A 691 -11.23 33.96 -11.29
C GLU A 691 -10.34 35.07 -10.73
N GLN A 692 -10.65 35.66 -9.57
CA GLN A 692 -9.88 36.74 -8.95
C GLN A 692 -8.78 36.25 -8.01
N LEU A 693 -8.98 35.10 -7.33
CA LEU A 693 -7.90 34.35 -6.69
C LEU A 693 -6.92 33.85 -7.76
N THR A 694 -7.42 33.47 -8.95
CA THR A 694 -6.59 33.09 -10.09
C THR A 694 -5.90 34.30 -10.73
N LYS A 695 -6.60 35.42 -10.95
CA LYS A 695 -6.02 36.63 -11.55
C LYS A 695 -5.00 37.30 -10.62
N ASN A 696 -5.16 37.24 -9.31
CA ASN A 696 -4.25 37.91 -8.38
C ASN A 696 -3.17 36.99 -7.77
N ALA A 697 -3.38 35.67 -7.67
CA ALA A 697 -2.28 34.74 -7.36
C ALA A 697 -1.27 34.67 -8.53
N PHE A 698 -1.68 35.02 -9.75
CA PHE A 698 -0.91 34.78 -10.97
C PHE A 698 -0.82 35.98 -11.94
N GLY A 699 -1.12 37.20 -11.46
CA GLY A 699 -1.18 38.42 -12.28
C GLY A 699 -0.46 39.63 -11.66
N LEU A 700 0.62 39.38 -10.90
CA LEU A 700 1.57 40.45 -10.61
C LEU A 700 2.41 40.71 -11.85
N ASP A 701 2.56 41.98 -12.23
CA ASP A 701 3.60 42.36 -13.19
C ASP A 701 4.99 41.98 -12.63
N ASN A 702 5.99 41.94 -13.51
CA ASN A 702 7.35 41.61 -13.11
C ASN A 702 7.87 42.49 -11.95
N GLN A 703 7.28 43.67 -11.69
CA GLN A 703 7.66 44.60 -10.63
C GLN A 703 7.08 44.21 -9.26
N GLY A 704 5.85 43.71 -9.20
CA GLY A 704 5.19 43.22 -7.98
C GLY A 704 5.81 41.92 -7.45
N ILE A 705 6.24 41.02 -8.35
CA ILE A 705 6.96 39.80 -7.97
C ILE A 705 8.39 40.13 -7.50
N ILE A 706 9.04 41.11 -8.12
CA ILE A 706 10.33 41.64 -7.62
C ILE A 706 10.16 42.24 -6.22
N SER A 707 9.07 42.97 -5.94
CA SER A 707 8.81 43.52 -4.60
C SER A 707 8.54 42.43 -3.55
N LEU A 708 7.78 41.37 -3.86
CA LEU A 708 7.55 40.25 -2.93
C LEU A 708 8.81 39.40 -2.67
N VAL A 709 9.65 39.20 -3.69
CA VAL A 709 10.95 38.54 -3.57
C VAL A 709 11.96 39.43 -2.84
N GLN A 710 11.91 40.75 -3.04
CA GLN A 710 12.73 41.73 -2.31
C GLN A 710 12.25 41.88 -0.86
N GLU A 711 10.97 41.79 -0.58
CA GLU A 711 10.41 41.82 0.77
C GLU A 711 10.68 40.51 1.53
N ALA A 712 10.67 39.36 0.84
CA ALA A 712 11.17 38.09 1.36
C ALA A 712 12.71 38.08 1.55
N ALA A 713 13.46 38.80 0.72
CA ALA A 713 14.89 39.02 0.88
C ALA A 713 15.23 40.08 1.96
N HIS A 714 14.27 40.95 2.30
CA HIS A 714 14.36 41.95 3.37
C HIS A 714 13.79 41.46 4.71
N LEU A 715 13.16 40.28 4.76
CA LEU A 715 12.97 39.54 6.01
C LEU A 715 14.37 39.17 6.53
N GLN A 716 14.91 40.04 7.38
CA GLN A 716 16.11 39.83 8.20
C GLN A 716 15.91 38.70 9.24
N SER A 717 15.13 37.66 8.94
CA SER A 717 15.07 36.48 9.78
C SER A 717 16.25 35.58 9.42
N SER A 718 17.10 35.32 10.41
CA SER A 718 18.23 34.37 10.36
C SER A 718 17.81 32.91 10.14
N GLN A 719 16.58 32.66 9.69
CA GLN A 719 16.03 31.32 9.54
C GLN A 719 16.61 30.63 8.31
N SER A 720 17.11 29.42 8.50
CA SER A 720 17.58 28.60 7.40
C SER A 720 16.41 28.09 6.53
N ALA A 721 16.63 27.77 5.25
CA ALA A 721 15.53 27.30 4.40
C ALA A 721 14.91 25.97 4.86
N HIS A 722 15.65 25.15 5.60
CA HIS A 722 15.11 23.92 6.18
C HIS A 722 14.24 24.21 7.41
N GLU A 723 14.55 25.22 8.23
CA GLU A 723 13.64 25.71 9.28
C GLU A 723 12.31 26.18 8.70
N ILE A 724 12.35 26.91 7.59
CA ILE A 724 11.15 27.38 6.88
C ILE A 724 10.34 26.17 6.40
N LEU A 725 10.97 25.20 5.74
CA LEU A 725 10.31 23.99 5.25
C LEU A 725 9.64 23.20 6.39
N CYS A 726 10.34 23.00 7.51
CA CYS A 726 9.84 22.20 8.63
C CYS A 726 8.82 22.94 9.51
N SER A 727 8.69 24.26 9.35
CA SER A 727 7.74 25.09 10.10
C SER A 727 6.55 25.56 9.27
N ARG A 728 6.58 25.34 7.94
CA ARG A 728 5.55 25.83 7.03
C ARG A 728 4.25 25.07 7.25
N GLU A 729 3.17 25.82 7.51
CA GLU A 729 1.83 25.27 7.63
C GLU A 729 1.32 24.78 6.26
N ASP A 730 0.58 23.67 6.24
CA ASP A 730 -0.12 23.18 5.04
C ASP A 730 -1.29 24.09 4.63
N ILE A 731 -2.02 23.72 3.57
CA ILE A 731 -3.20 24.49 3.15
C ILE A 731 -4.31 24.50 4.21
N LEU A 732 -4.30 23.63 5.21
CA LEU A 732 -5.25 23.66 6.32
C LEU A 732 -4.71 24.42 7.54
N GLY A 733 -3.48 24.96 7.46
CA GLY A 733 -2.81 25.60 8.58
C GLY A 733 -2.13 24.61 9.53
N ARG A 734 -2.04 23.32 9.20
CA ARG A 734 -1.42 22.29 10.04
C ARG A 734 0.09 22.34 9.88
N SER A 735 0.83 22.35 10.99
CA SER A 735 2.29 22.25 10.93
C SER A 735 2.78 20.81 10.71
N PRO A 736 3.98 20.59 10.14
CA PRO A 736 4.58 19.27 9.99
C PRO A 736 4.67 18.49 11.31
N LEU A 737 4.93 19.20 12.43
CA LEU A 737 4.94 18.61 13.77
C LEU A 737 3.58 18.01 14.16
N CYS A 738 2.46 18.61 13.74
CA CYS A 738 1.13 18.06 14.00
C CYS A 738 0.84 16.86 13.10
N LEU A 739 1.24 16.94 11.82
CA LEU A 739 1.07 15.83 10.88
C LEU A 739 1.91 14.60 11.27
N ALA A 740 3.02 14.82 11.95
CA ALA A 740 3.91 13.78 12.48
C ALA A 740 3.49 13.25 13.86
N SER A 741 2.29 13.57 14.37
CA SER A 741 1.87 13.25 15.75
C SER A 741 2.02 11.78 16.12
N LEU A 742 1.77 10.87 15.16
CA LEU A 742 1.84 9.42 15.34
C LEU A 742 3.26 8.84 15.23
N ASN A 743 4.25 9.66 14.83
CA ASN A 743 5.61 9.24 14.52
C ASN A 743 6.64 10.03 15.35
N PRO A 744 6.92 9.63 16.61
CA PRO A 744 7.85 10.32 17.50
C PRO A 744 9.23 10.62 16.88
N LEU A 745 9.76 9.67 16.11
CA LEU A 745 11.05 9.82 15.43
C LEU A 745 11.04 10.94 14.37
N ILE A 746 9.92 11.17 13.69
CA ILE A 746 9.79 12.29 12.75
C ILE A 746 9.78 13.62 13.51
N ILE A 747 9.11 13.69 14.67
CA ILE A 747 9.12 14.91 15.50
C ILE A 747 10.55 15.26 15.92
N GLU A 748 11.33 14.30 16.42
CA GLU A 748 12.73 14.53 16.78
C GLU A 748 13.55 15.09 15.61
N ARG A 749 13.36 14.51 14.41
CA ARG A 749 14.05 14.95 13.19
C ARG A 749 13.60 16.35 12.74
N LEU A 750 12.30 16.63 12.74
CA LEU A 750 11.77 17.96 12.42
C LEU A 750 12.32 19.02 13.38
N LEU A 751 12.38 18.74 14.69
CA LEU A 751 12.96 19.64 15.68
C LEU A 751 14.46 19.84 15.45
N LYS A 752 15.19 18.77 15.10
CA LYS A 752 16.61 18.85 14.71
C LYS A 752 16.83 19.76 13.49
N TYR A 753 15.88 19.77 12.56
CA TYR A 753 15.86 20.68 11.40
C TYR A 753 15.23 22.06 11.71
N GLY A 754 15.02 22.38 12.98
CA GLY A 754 14.57 23.69 13.43
C GLY A 754 13.10 23.98 13.20
N ALA A 755 12.25 22.94 13.17
CA ALA A 755 10.80 23.13 13.20
C ALA A 755 10.39 23.96 14.43
N ASN A 756 9.53 24.94 14.22
CA ASN A 756 9.06 25.80 15.30
C ASN A 756 8.15 25.01 16.26
N ILE A 757 8.73 24.58 17.39
CA ILE A 757 8.08 23.78 18.41
C ILE A 757 6.82 24.45 19.00
N ASN A 758 6.82 25.78 19.03
CA ASN A 758 5.75 26.63 19.53
C ASN A 758 4.97 27.32 18.39
N GLY A 759 5.14 26.84 17.15
CA GLY A 759 4.42 27.34 15.98
C GLY A 759 2.91 27.23 16.17
N SER A 760 2.14 28.08 15.49
CA SER A 760 0.72 27.82 15.39
C SER A 760 0.47 26.62 14.49
N SER A 761 -0.55 25.85 14.81
CA SER A 761 -1.14 24.86 13.93
C SER A 761 -2.65 25.01 14.02
N ILE A 762 -3.35 24.87 12.91
CA ILE A 762 -4.80 24.92 12.86
C ILE A 762 -5.32 23.49 12.88
N LEU A 763 -6.11 23.17 13.91
CA LEU A 763 -6.87 21.93 13.97
C LEU A 763 -8.37 22.27 13.91
N GLY A 764 -9.10 21.58 13.05
CA GLY A 764 -10.55 21.74 12.86
C GLY A 764 -11.05 23.14 12.53
N LEU A 765 -11.92 23.71 13.38
CA LEU A 765 -12.71 24.95 13.19
C LEU A 765 -11.90 26.26 13.06
N GLY A 766 -10.63 26.21 12.66
CA GLY A 766 -9.80 27.40 12.43
C GLY A 766 -9.12 27.94 13.69
N HIS A 767 -9.15 27.21 14.81
CA HIS A 767 -8.45 27.63 16.02
C HIS A 767 -6.95 27.34 15.92
N LYS A 768 -6.13 28.36 16.16
CA LYS A 768 -4.69 28.19 16.32
C LYS A 768 -4.40 27.51 17.66
N ILE A 769 -3.86 26.30 17.60
CA ILE A 769 -3.37 25.54 18.74
C ILE A 769 -1.88 25.25 18.56
N SER A 770 -1.14 25.04 19.65
CA SER A 770 0.24 24.57 19.54
C SER A 770 0.26 23.08 19.16
N PRO A 771 1.33 22.59 18.50
CA PRO A 771 1.48 21.17 18.19
C PRO A 771 1.31 20.26 19.41
N LEU A 772 1.90 20.64 20.54
CA LEU A 772 1.74 19.90 21.80
C LEU A 772 0.28 19.76 22.22
N LYS A 773 -0.50 20.86 22.15
CA LYS A 773 -1.92 20.84 22.50
C LYS A 773 -2.70 19.93 21.55
N SER A 774 -2.44 20.02 20.25
CA SER A 774 -3.06 19.17 19.22
C SER A 774 -2.86 17.68 19.52
N ILE A 775 -1.63 17.30 19.81
CA ILE A 775 -1.26 15.89 20.06
C ILE A 775 -1.89 15.38 21.36
N LEU A 776 -1.93 16.21 22.41
CA LEU A 776 -2.58 15.84 23.67
C LEU A 776 -4.11 15.70 23.51
N GLU A 777 -4.76 16.57 22.75
CA GLU A 777 -6.19 16.46 22.44
C GLU A 777 -6.49 15.17 21.66
N GLU A 778 -5.66 14.83 20.66
CA GLU A 778 -5.76 13.57 19.91
C GLU A 778 -5.55 12.34 20.80
N ALA A 779 -4.58 12.39 21.72
CA ALA A 779 -4.27 11.29 22.65
C ALA A 779 -5.40 11.01 23.65
N VAL A 780 -6.20 12.03 24.00
CA VAL A 780 -7.38 11.88 24.88
C VAL A 780 -8.50 11.13 24.16
N HIS A 781 -8.62 11.28 22.84
CA HIS A 781 -9.71 10.72 22.04
C HIS A 781 -9.36 9.42 21.28
N SER A 782 -8.10 9.00 21.29
CA SER A 782 -7.62 7.79 20.61
C SER A 782 -7.98 6.51 21.38
N ASP A 783 -8.72 5.60 20.74
CA ASP A 783 -9.24 4.35 21.34
C ASP A 783 -8.23 3.17 21.32
N PRO A 784 -7.30 3.05 20.35
CA PRO A 784 -6.22 2.06 20.47
C PRO A 784 -5.13 2.52 21.45
N LYS A 785 -4.85 1.70 22.47
CA LYS A 785 -3.77 1.94 23.45
C LYS A 785 -2.42 2.22 22.79
N MET A 786 -2.11 1.56 21.67
CA MET A 786 -0.89 1.75 20.90
C MET A 786 -0.79 3.16 20.28
N ILE A 787 -1.87 3.65 19.68
CA ILE A 787 -1.92 5.01 19.11
C ILE A 787 -1.71 6.04 20.21
N LYS A 788 -2.41 5.87 21.34
CA LYS A 788 -2.25 6.74 22.51
C LYS A 788 -0.82 6.76 23.03
N LEU A 789 -0.14 5.61 23.10
CA LEU A 789 1.26 5.54 23.54
C LEU A 789 2.20 6.30 22.59
N ARG A 790 2.00 6.17 21.27
CA ARG A 790 2.78 6.92 20.26
C ARG A 790 2.56 8.42 20.39
N LEU A 791 1.31 8.87 20.52
CA LEU A 791 0.96 10.28 20.72
C LEU A 791 1.55 10.85 22.01
N LEU A 792 1.49 10.10 23.11
CA LEU A 792 2.11 10.52 24.38
C LEU A 792 3.63 10.62 24.27
N LYS A 793 4.28 9.71 23.52
CA LYS A 793 5.73 9.79 23.28
C LYS A 793 6.09 11.02 22.46
N SER A 794 5.31 11.33 21.43
CA SER A 794 5.41 12.55 20.64
C SER A 794 5.25 13.82 21.50
N ALA A 795 4.27 13.84 22.40
CA ALA A 795 4.06 14.94 23.34
C ALA A 795 5.24 15.10 24.32
N GLU A 796 5.79 13.99 24.83
CA GLU A 796 6.98 13.98 25.70
C GLU A 796 8.18 14.63 24.99
N ILE A 797 8.45 14.26 23.74
CA ILE A 797 9.53 14.84 22.94
C ILE A 797 9.34 16.36 22.78
N LEU A 798 8.12 16.82 22.49
CA LEU A 798 7.83 18.24 22.40
C LEU A 798 8.05 18.97 23.72
N ILE A 799 7.61 18.40 24.84
CA ILE A 799 7.82 18.98 26.19
C ILE A 799 9.31 19.09 26.48
N LEU A 800 10.08 18.02 26.23
CA LEU A 800 11.53 18.01 26.41
C LEU A 800 12.25 19.01 25.49
N GLY A 801 11.72 19.24 24.29
CA GLY A 801 12.18 20.26 23.36
C GLY A 801 11.81 21.71 23.74
N GLY A 802 11.05 21.92 24.82
CA GLY A 802 10.63 23.25 25.29
C GLY A 802 9.30 23.75 24.71
N ALA A 803 8.38 22.85 24.35
CA ALA A 803 7.04 23.22 23.94
C ALA A 803 6.23 23.79 25.11
N ASP A 804 5.64 24.97 24.91
CA ASP A 804 4.76 25.61 25.88
C ASP A 804 3.32 25.10 25.73
N LEU A 805 2.77 24.53 26.80
CA LEU A 805 1.34 24.24 26.86
C LEU A 805 0.55 25.52 27.17
N LYS A 806 0.24 26.29 26.13
CA LYS A 806 -0.66 27.45 26.25
C LYS A 806 -2.11 26.95 26.39
N LEU A 807 -2.54 26.73 27.62
CA LEU A 807 -3.95 26.57 27.96
C LEU A 807 -4.63 27.90 27.67
N GLY A 808 -5.25 28.03 26.50
CA GLY A 808 -6.08 29.18 26.20
C GLY A 808 -7.18 29.26 27.26
N LEU A 809 -7.03 30.17 28.22
CA LEU A 809 -8.11 30.55 29.12
C LEU A 809 -9.25 31.00 28.21
N ARG A 810 -10.30 30.18 28.12
CA ARG A 810 -11.53 30.56 27.43
C ARG A 810 -12.06 31.75 28.21
N GLY A 811 -11.78 32.96 27.70
CA GLY A 811 -12.32 34.18 28.26
C GLY A 811 -13.83 34.10 28.16
N THR A 812 -14.49 33.62 29.20
CA THR A 812 -15.85 34.03 29.52
C THR A 812 -15.78 35.55 29.63
N GLY A 813 -16.50 36.27 28.77
CA GLY A 813 -16.37 37.71 28.55
C GLY A 813 -16.75 38.58 29.75
N GLU A 814 -16.06 38.43 30.88
CA GLU A 814 -16.09 39.33 32.01
C GLU A 814 -14.72 39.98 32.15
N ASN A 815 -14.70 41.30 31.95
CA ASN A 815 -13.53 42.16 32.08
C ASN A 815 -13.01 42.15 33.52
N TYR A 816 -12.14 41.20 33.85
CA TYR A 816 -11.27 41.28 35.01
C TYR A 816 -9.81 41.37 34.54
N ASN A 817 -9.24 42.57 34.67
CA ASN A 817 -7.80 42.79 34.58
C ASN A 817 -7.11 42.04 35.72
N MET A 818 -6.62 40.83 35.44
CA MET A 818 -5.66 40.13 36.29
C MET A 818 -4.30 40.09 35.58
N PRO A 819 -3.18 40.25 36.30
CA PRO A 819 -1.84 40.21 35.72
C PRO A 819 -1.52 38.81 35.20
N SER A 820 -0.89 38.76 34.02
CA SER A 820 -0.48 37.56 33.32
C SER A 820 0.54 36.73 34.12
N SER A 821 0.07 35.83 34.96
CA SER A 821 0.87 34.72 35.48
C SER A 821 0.81 33.57 34.48
N SER A 822 1.89 33.37 33.70
CA SER A 822 2.04 32.15 32.90
C SER A 822 2.22 30.98 33.87
N CYS A 823 1.15 30.23 34.11
CA CYS A 823 1.22 28.95 34.79
C CYS A 823 1.85 27.96 33.81
N VAL A 824 3.18 27.92 33.78
CA VAL A 824 3.96 26.91 33.07
C VAL A 824 3.85 25.64 33.91
N LEU A 825 2.99 24.70 33.49
CA LEU A 825 3.07 23.32 33.95
C LEU A 825 4.38 22.76 33.38
N LYS A 826 5.43 22.73 34.21
CA LYS A 826 6.68 22.03 33.93
C LYS A 826 6.54 20.56 34.24
#